data_AF-A0A0X3PBK0-F1
#
_entry.id   AF-A0A0X3PBK0-F1
#
_cell.length_a   1.000
_cell.length_b   1.000
_cell.length_c   1.000
_cell.angle_alpha   90.00
_cell.angle_beta   90.00
_cell.angle_gamma   90.00
#
_symmetry.space_group_name_H-M   'P 1'
#
loop_
_entity.id
_entity.type
_entity.pdbx_description
1 polymer ?
#
loop_
_entity_poly.entity_id
_entity_poly.type
_entity_poly.pdbx_seq_one_letter_code
_entity_poly.pdbx_strand_id
1 'polypeptide(L)'
;MLVLRSKAGLSFDELLDLADQGNHLQVDMLVRDIYGGAYESLGLAGDTIASSFGLAARRPEEARRPADLIKALLIAVSNNIGQLACLYARLNNVQRILFGGFFIRGHALTMEVISFAVRYWSQGKMKAMFLRHEGYLGAVGAFMKNRMQGNSLAGSSTSWSESKVAGAPSFSVPGSGRRSIYPIQPHSSSSGQVRSPSDVFLSNTAFSGAANSLESETATDAPDDDSSTEKQLTPGPRFSLESNPRTLDFSTEWSAFELEHVVGVSLTTFPLLLSPADYVPDTWDLTQDTKARAYWLECFRQGAERIRQKAEESQSDTKSDAKARSQQFADLYFAFLSELADYPSGRGILTVRCILEAQQHFLRKLGFPDAFCHQKKLENSWALSFFPGMMERLKALDWSERQVALARGILAGNIFDWGASEAVRFFMQSQNSVDGMASFEQTQNKIPPRPWLMDDFDRWIQRIAVRERRPHCVLIFCDNSGADLILGVLPFAIECLDWGCKVILTANSDPAINDVTYPELLFLMNQVAELDERLTAALNSRRLICVDNGQNSPCLDLRRVSQNLVKLVNDEKVDLIVLEGMGRAVHTNLYARFCVDCLKIAVIKNSWLAGHLGGNLFSVIFKYEHYSSDVAHERNPSDSASTVSSNP
;
A
#
# COMPACT_ATOMS: atom_id res chain seq x y z
N MET A 1 -6.72 -19.02 -22.61
CA MET A 1 -5.80 -20.13 -22.95
C MET A 1 -5.28 -20.83 -21.70
N LEU A 2 -6.16 -21.05 -20.70
CA LEU A 2 -5.98 -21.95 -19.56
C LEU A 2 -7.39 -22.34 -19.07
N VAL A 3 -8.26 -22.71 -20.01
CA VAL A 3 -9.45 -23.50 -19.68
C VAL A 3 -8.98 -24.95 -19.72
N LEU A 4 -8.06 -25.29 -18.83
CA LEU A 4 -7.96 -26.67 -18.41
C LEU A 4 -9.25 -26.88 -17.62
N ARG A 5 -10.28 -27.42 -18.28
CA ARG A 5 -11.29 -28.19 -17.57
C ARG A 5 -10.50 -29.31 -16.90
N SER A 6 -10.01 -29.04 -15.69
CA SER A 6 -9.44 -30.09 -14.88
C SER A 6 -10.54 -31.14 -14.79
N LYS A 7 -10.22 -32.40 -15.09
CA LYS A 7 -11.15 -33.50 -14.80
C LYS A 7 -11.51 -33.55 -13.30
N ALA A 8 -10.83 -32.76 -12.48
CA ALA A 8 -10.98 -32.60 -11.03
C ALA A 8 -11.89 -31.43 -10.58
N GLY A 9 -12.41 -30.59 -11.47
CA GLY A 9 -13.32 -29.49 -11.08
C GLY A 9 -12.69 -28.29 -10.36
N LEU A 10 -11.35 -28.21 -10.30
CA LEU A 10 -10.62 -27.09 -9.68
C LEU A 10 -10.77 -25.79 -10.48
N SER A 11 -11.00 -24.70 -9.76
CA SER A 11 -11.01 -23.32 -10.23
C SER A 11 -9.60 -22.79 -10.53
N PHE A 12 -9.51 -21.64 -11.21
CA PHE A 12 -8.22 -21.04 -11.54
C PHE A 12 -7.42 -20.62 -10.30
N ASP A 13 -8.10 -20.06 -9.30
CA ASP A 13 -7.45 -19.63 -8.05
C ASP A 13 -6.91 -20.85 -7.27
N GLU A 14 -7.66 -21.95 -7.21
CA GLU A 14 -7.19 -23.21 -6.59
C GLU A 14 -5.98 -23.82 -7.33
N LEU A 15 -5.89 -23.65 -8.65
CA LEU A 15 -4.70 -24.08 -9.40
C LEU A 15 -3.48 -23.22 -9.07
N LEU A 16 -3.66 -21.93 -8.80
CA LEU A 16 -2.57 -21.04 -8.41
C LEU A 16 -2.10 -21.31 -6.97
N ASP A 17 -3.02 -21.52 -6.03
CA ASP A 17 -2.69 -21.95 -4.66
C ASP A 17 -1.90 -23.26 -4.65
N LEU A 18 -2.23 -24.17 -5.58
CA LEU A 18 -1.52 -25.43 -5.76
C LEU A 18 -0.14 -25.22 -6.43
N ALA A 19 0.01 -24.21 -7.29
CA ALA A 19 1.28 -23.85 -7.91
C ALA A 19 2.27 -23.27 -6.88
N ASP A 20 1.80 -22.49 -5.91
CA ASP A 20 2.66 -21.93 -4.84
C ASP A 20 3.39 -23.04 -4.09
N GLN A 21 2.71 -24.14 -3.80
CA GLN A 21 3.21 -25.32 -3.10
C GLN A 21 4.07 -26.26 -3.96
N GLY A 22 4.19 -25.97 -5.27
CA GLY A 22 4.93 -26.79 -6.22
C GLY A 22 6.43 -26.51 -6.25
N ASN A 23 7.18 -27.43 -6.83
CA ASN A 23 8.58 -27.29 -7.16
C ASN A 23 8.82 -27.62 -8.64
N HIS A 24 9.02 -26.59 -9.46
CA HIS A 24 9.21 -26.74 -10.90
C HIS A 24 10.51 -27.49 -11.26
N LEU A 25 11.50 -27.55 -10.35
CA LEU A 25 12.77 -28.26 -10.56
C LEU A 25 12.59 -29.78 -10.72
N GLN A 26 11.44 -30.33 -10.35
CA GLN A 26 11.10 -31.74 -10.57
C GLN A 26 10.53 -32.02 -11.98
N VAL A 27 10.31 -30.96 -12.76
CA VAL A 27 9.55 -31.00 -14.02
C VAL A 27 10.35 -30.38 -15.17
N ASP A 28 10.88 -29.18 -14.95
CA ASP A 28 11.69 -28.43 -15.90
C ASP A 28 13.13 -28.93 -15.91
N MET A 29 13.77 -28.85 -17.08
CA MET A 29 15.20 -29.11 -17.23
C MET A 29 15.97 -27.80 -17.24
N LEU A 30 17.02 -27.72 -16.43
CA LEU A 30 17.90 -26.57 -16.32
C LEU A 30 19.17 -26.74 -17.15
N VAL A 31 19.90 -25.64 -17.36
CA VAL A 31 21.19 -25.64 -18.06
C VAL A 31 22.19 -26.58 -17.39
N ARG A 32 22.23 -26.60 -16.04
CA ARG A 32 23.11 -27.52 -15.29
C ARG A 32 22.78 -29.00 -15.50
N ASP A 33 21.53 -29.33 -15.84
CA ASP A 33 21.13 -30.72 -16.10
C ASP A 33 21.62 -31.22 -17.47
N ILE A 34 22.05 -30.31 -18.35
CA ILE A 34 22.64 -30.61 -19.65
C ILE A 34 24.16 -30.55 -19.57
N TYR A 35 24.72 -29.52 -18.93
CA TYR A 35 26.15 -29.20 -19.00
C TYR A 35 26.92 -29.45 -17.68
N GLY A 36 26.24 -29.88 -16.61
CA GLY A 36 26.86 -30.10 -15.29
C GLY A 36 27.17 -28.82 -14.50
N GLY A 37 26.81 -27.65 -15.01
CA GLY A 37 27.08 -26.35 -14.38
C GLY A 37 26.49 -25.18 -15.20
N ALA A 38 27.00 -23.97 -14.97
CA ALA A 38 26.69 -22.82 -15.83
C ALA A 38 27.33 -22.99 -17.22
N TYR A 39 26.73 -22.37 -18.24
CA TYR A 39 27.28 -22.36 -19.59
C TYR A 39 27.81 -20.97 -19.94
N GLU A 40 29.02 -20.69 -19.45
CA GLU A 40 29.66 -19.37 -19.45
C GLU A 40 29.87 -18.80 -20.87
N SER A 41 30.16 -19.66 -21.85
CA SER A 41 30.40 -19.25 -23.24
C SER A 41 29.18 -18.60 -23.93
N LEU A 42 27.97 -18.88 -23.45
CA LEU A 42 26.73 -18.21 -23.89
C LEU A 42 26.13 -17.30 -22.82
N GLY A 43 26.82 -17.11 -21.68
CA GLY A 43 26.33 -16.32 -20.55
C GLY A 43 25.07 -16.88 -19.89
N LEU A 44 24.84 -18.20 -19.95
CA LEU A 44 23.68 -18.85 -19.36
C LEU A 44 24.02 -19.39 -17.96
N ALA A 45 23.28 -18.95 -16.94
CA ALA A 45 23.44 -19.45 -15.58
C ALA A 45 22.93 -20.90 -15.45
N GLY A 46 23.54 -21.69 -14.57
CA GLY A 46 23.23 -23.12 -14.44
C GLY A 46 21.80 -23.40 -13.94
N ASP A 47 21.20 -22.44 -13.23
CA ASP A 47 19.81 -22.45 -12.74
C ASP A 47 18.78 -21.97 -13.76
N THR A 48 19.22 -21.52 -14.95
CA THR A 48 18.32 -21.10 -16.02
C THR A 48 17.58 -22.32 -16.60
N ILE A 49 16.27 -22.19 -16.85
CA ILE A 49 15.47 -23.23 -17.50
C ILE A 49 15.94 -23.37 -18.95
N ALA A 50 16.48 -24.54 -19.28
CA ALA A 50 16.88 -24.90 -20.64
C ALA A 50 15.70 -25.47 -21.45
N SER A 51 14.80 -26.21 -20.79
CA SER A 51 13.61 -26.78 -21.43
C SER A 51 12.47 -26.94 -20.43
N SER A 52 11.38 -26.21 -20.63
CA SER A 52 10.15 -26.39 -19.86
C SER A 52 9.60 -27.80 -20.04
N PHE A 53 9.22 -28.47 -18.95
CA PHE A 53 8.83 -29.89 -18.92
C PHE A 53 9.89 -30.87 -19.43
N GLY A 54 11.15 -30.44 -19.53
CA GLY A 54 12.22 -31.25 -20.10
C GLY A 54 12.54 -32.52 -19.31
N LEU A 55 12.48 -32.48 -17.96
CA LEU A 55 12.66 -33.68 -17.13
C LEU A 55 11.45 -34.60 -17.25
N ALA A 56 10.24 -34.03 -17.31
CA ALA A 56 9.00 -34.78 -17.53
C ALA A 56 9.00 -35.54 -18.87
N ALA A 57 9.49 -34.91 -19.93
CA ALA A 57 9.63 -35.56 -21.23
C ALA A 57 10.70 -36.66 -21.24
N ARG A 58 11.82 -36.49 -20.52
CA ARG A 58 12.88 -37.50 -20.43
C ARG A 58 12.53 -38.69 -19.55
N ARG A 59 11.67 -38.50 -18.56
CA ARG A 59 11.27 -39.53 -17.58
C ARG A 59 9.74 -39.59 -17.49
N PRO A 60 9.05 -40.10 -18.53
CA PRO A 60 7.60 -40.10 -18.58
C PRO A 60 6.94 -41.02 -17.55
N GLU A 61 7.63 -42.10 -17.17
CA GLU A 61 7.14 -43.10 -16.19
C GLU A 61 7.24 -42.63 -14.73
N GLU A 62 7.94 -41.52 -14.47
CA GLU A 62 8.12 -40.99 -13.11
C GLU A 62 6.87 -40.20 -12.68
N ALA A 63 6.18 -40.70 -11.66
CA ALA A 63 5.00 -40.04 -11.10
C ALA A 63 5.39 -38.69 -10.50
N ARG A 64 4.72 -37.63 -10.95
CA ARG A 64 4.96 -36.25 -10.50
C ARG A 64 3.77 -35.72 -9.72
N ARG A 65 4.06 -34.88 -8.72
CA ARG A 65 3.03 -34.19 -7.96
C ARG A 65 2.30 -33.19 -8.88
N PRO A 66 0.97 -33.13 -8.85
CA PRO A 66 0.21 -32.15 -9.64
C PRO A 66 0.66 -30.69 -9.40
N ALA A 67 1.01 -30.34 -8.15
CA ALA A 67 1.54 -29.03 -7.78
C ALA A 67 2.80 -28.64 -8.57
N ASP A 68 3.73 -29.58 -8.74
CA ASP A 68 4.99 -29.34 -9.46
C ASP A 68 4.72 -29.10 -10.95
N LEU A 69 3.80 -29.87 -11.54
CA LEU A 69 3.37 -29.72 -12.94
C LEU A 69 2.67 -28.38 -13.19
N ILE A 70 1.81 -27.96 -12.28
CA ILE A 70 1.08 -26.69 -12.41
C ILE A 70 2.05 -25.51 -12.25
N LYS A 71 3.00 -25.56 -11.31
CA LYS A 71 4.02 -24.52 -11.17
C LYS A 71 4.90 -24.41 -12.41
N ALA A 72 5.37 -25.53 -12.95
CA ALA A 72 6.14 -25.55 -14.21
C ALA A 72 5.33 -24.98 -15.38
N LEU A 73 4.03 -25.30 -15.47
CA LEU A 73 3.14 -24.73 -16.47
C LEU A 73 3.01 -23.22 -16.33
N LEU A 74 2.79 -22.74 -15.09
CA LEU A 74 2.66 -21.32 -14.79
C LEU A 74 3.93 -20.56 -15.18
N ILE A 75 5.11 -21.10 -14.85
CA ILE A 75 6.39 -20.52 -15.20
C ILE A 75 6.57 -20.47 -16.72
N ALA A 76 6.29 -21.58 -17.42
CA ALA A 76 6.41 -21.64 -18.87
C ALA A 76 5.52 -20.60 -19.57
N VAL A 77 4.26 -20.48 -19.17
CA VAL A 77 3.33 -19.49 -19.73
C VAL A 77 3.78 -18.06 -19.43
N SER A 78 4.15 -17.76 -18.18
CA SER A 78 4.60 -16.43 -17.76
C SER A 78 5.90 -16.00 -18.45
N ASN A 79 6.85 -16.93 -18.64
CA ASN A 79 8.08 -16.66 -19.38
C ASN A 79 7.82 -16.32 -20.84
N ASN A 80 6.92 -17.05 -21.51
CA ASN A 80 6.50 -16.76 -22.88
C ASN A 80 5.84 -15.38 -22.98
N ILE A 81 4.96 -15.03 -22.04
CA ILE A 81 4.34 -13.70 -21.96
C ILE A 81 5.41 -12.61 -21.83
N GLY A 82 6.36 -12.76 -20.90
CA GLY A 82 7.43 -11.78 -20.69
C GLY A 82 8.34 -11.63 -21.91
N GLN A 83 8.67 -12.74 -22.60
CA GLN A 83 9.49 -12.72 -23.80
C GLN A 83 8.82 -11.98 -24.96
N LEU A 84 7.55 -12.33 -25.26
CA LEU A 84 6.78 -11.67 -26.30
C LEU A 84 6.60 -10.18 -26.01
N ALA A 85 6.28 -9.84 -24.75
CA ALA A 85 6.14 -8.45 -24.34
C ALA A 85 7.44 -7.66 -24.55
N CYS A 86 8.61 -8.22 -24.21
CA CYS A 86 9.90 -7.59 -24.48
C CYS A 86 10.15 -7.41 -25.98
N LEU A 87 9.79 -8.39 -26.82
CA LEU A 87 9.94 -8.29 -28.26
C LEU A 87 9.12 -7.11 -28.82
N TYR A 88 7.84 -7.03 -28.48
CA TYR A 88 6.97 -5.93 -28.91
C TYR A 88 7.41 -4.59 -28.35
N ALA A 89 7.88 -4.55 -27.11
CA ALA A 89 8.40 -3.34 -26.49
C ALA A 89 9.64 -2.80 -27.23
N ARG A 90 10.55 -3.69 -27.66
CA ARG A 90 11.72 -3.28 -28.46
C ARG A 90 11.32 -2.74 -29.83
N LEU A 91 10.37 -3.41 -30.50
CA LEU A 91 9.88 -2.97 -31.81
C LEU A 91 9.26 -1.56 -31.77
N ASN A 92 8.64 -1.19 -30.65
CA ASN A 92 7.98 0.11 -30.47
C ASN A 92 8.80 1.10 -29.63
N ASN A 93 10.06 0.78 -29.30
CA ASN A 93 10.95 1.60 -28.48
C ASN A 93 10.35 2.05 -27.13
N VAL A 94 9.65 1.16 -26.43
CA VAL A 94 9.08 1.42 -25.10
C VAL A 94 9.83 0.65 -24.01
N GLN A 95 10.07 1.29 -22.87
CA GLN A 95 10.81 0.71 -21.74
C GLN A 95 9.91 0.26 -20.58
N ARG A 96 8.65 0.72 -20.57
CA ARG A 96 7.65 0.38 -19.55
C ARG A 96 6.54 -0.42 -20.19
N ILE A 97 6.31 -1.62 -19.65
CA ILE A 97 5.33 -2.56 -20.18
C ILE A 97 4.25 -2.72 -19.12
N LEU A 98 3.02 -2.29 -19.43
CA LEU A 98 1.87 -2.49 -18.56
C LEU A 98 1.21 -3.84 -18.90
N PHE A 99 1.14 -4.71 -17.91
CA PHE A 99 0.42 -5.97 -17.98
C PHE A 99 -0.92 -5.86 -17.27
N GLY A 100 -1.94 -6.48 -17.84
CA GLY A 100 -3.25 -6.62 -17.21
C GLY A 100 -4.03 -7.78 -17.83
N GLY A 101 -5.04 -8.26 -17.10
CA GLY A 101 -5.94 -9.31 -17.54
C GLY A 101 -6.01 -10.47 -16.55
N PHE A 102 -7.05 -11.29 -16.67
CA PHE A 102 -7.46 -12.30 -15.68
C PHE A 102 -6.34 -13.20 -15.13
N PHE A 103 -5.32 -13.48 -15.94
CA PHE A 103 -4.19 -14.32 -15.56
C PHE A 103 -3.33 -13.74 -14.41
N ILE A 104 -3.32 -12.42 -14.24
CA ILE A 104 -2.39 -11.70 -13.37
C ILE A 104 -3.03 -11.36 -12.02
N ARG A 105 -4.29 -10.88 -12.00
CA ARG A 105 -5.22 -10.63 -10.88
C ARG A 105 -4.66 -10.55 -9.45
N GLY A 106 -3.58 -9.82 -9.24
CA GLY A 106 -2.95 -9.68 -7.92
C GLY A 106 -2.27 -10.96 -7.39
N HIS A 107 -2.10 -11.97 -8.24
CA HIS A 107 -1.41 -13.20 -7.94
C HIS A 107 0.11 -12.98 -7.98
N ALA A 108 0.71 -12.90 -6.78
CA ALA A 108 2.10 -12.51 -6.59
C ALA A 108 3.09 -13.37 -7.39
N LEU A 109 2.90 -14.70 -7.39
CA LEU A 109 3.76 -15.63 -8.12
C LEU A 109 3.76 -15.34 -9.63
N THR A 110 2.61 -15.09 -10.24
CA THR A 110 2.51 -14.75 -11.67
C THR A 110 3.21 -13.42 -11.99
N MET A 111 2.96 -12.40 -11.16
CA MET A 111 3.57 -11.07 -11.32
C MET A 111 5.09 -11.13 -11.16
N GLU A 112 5.59 -11.93 -10.22
CA GLU A 112 7.01 -12.14 -9.98
C GLU A 112 7.68 -12.82 -11.19
N VAL A 113 7.11 -13.92 -11.68
CA VAL A 113 7.68 -14.65 -12.83
C VAL A 113 7.68 -13.79 -14.10
N ILE A 114 6.60 -13.02 -14.36
CA ILE A 114 6.57 -12.08 -15.49
C ILE A 114 7.64 -10.99 -15.31
N SER A 115 7.79 -10.44 -14.10
CA SER A 115 8.80 -9.43 -13.81
C SER A 115 10.22 -9.95 -14.03
N PHE A 116 10.48 -11.16 -13.57
CA PHE A 116 11.73 -11.87 -13.78
C PHE A 116 12.00 -12.05 -15.29
N ALA A 117 11.02 -12.60 -16.03
CA ALA A 117 11.13 -12.81 -17.46
C ALA A 117 11.43 -11.50 -18.22
N VAL A 118 10.73 -10.41 -17.89
CA VAL A 118 10.97 -9.11 -18.53
C VAL A 118 12.36 -8.58 -18.23
N ARG A 119 12.84 -8.67 -16.98
CA ARG A 119 14.22 -8.27 -16.64
C ARG A 119 15.25 -9.12 -17.38
N TYR A 120 15.05 -10.44 -17.42
CA TYR A 120 15.94 -11.39 -18.08
C TYR A 120 16.04 -11.08 -19.58
N TRP A 121 14.92 -11.07 -20.30
CA TRP A 121 14.92 -10.84 -21.75
C TRP A 121 15.31 -9.42 -22.14
N SER A 122 15.12 -8.42 -21.27
CA SER A 122 15.52 -7.03 -21.55
C SER A 122 16.92 -6.67 -21.07
N GLN A 123 17.64 -7.58 -20.38
CA GLN A 123 18.88 -7.28 -19.68
C GLN A 123 18.72 -6.08 -18.72
N GLY A 124 17.58 -6.01 -18.03
CA GLY A 124 17.22 -4.94 -17.10
C GLY A 124 16.81 -3.60 -17.74
N LYS A 125 16.77 -3.49 -19.07
CA LYS A 125 16.41 -2.24 -19.77
C LYS A 125 14.91 -1.95 -19.77
N MET A 126 14.07 -2.94 -19.44
CA MET A 126 12.61 -2.80 -19.44
C MET A 126 12.04 -3.16 -18.07
N LYS A 127 10.91 -2.51 -17.74
CA LYS A 127 10.21 -2.70 -16.47
C LYS A 127 8.78 -3.20 -16.73
N ALA A 128 8.46 -4.33 -16.11
CA ALA A 128 7.08 -4.80 -15.99
C ALA A 128 6.33 -3.95 -14.96
N MET A 129 5.11 -3.55 -15.31
CA MET A 129 4.18 -2.82 -14.45
C MET A 129 2.84 -3.55 -14.46
N PHE A 130 2.17 -3.59 -13.31
CA PHE A 130 0.89 -4.29 -13.17
C PHE A 130 -0.17 -3.31 -12.69
N LEU A 131 -1.36 -3.41 -13.27
CA LEU A 131 -2.46 -2.53 -12.93
C LEU A 131 -3.27 -3.15 -11.78
N ARG A 132 -3.42 -2.40 -10.69
CA ARG A 132 -4.25 -2.80 -9.55
C ARG A 132 -5.70 -3.13 -9.95
N HIS A 133 -6.26 -2.38 -10.91
CA HIS A 133 -7.64 -2.53 -11.43
C HIS A 133 -7.69 -3.13 -12.83
N GLU A 134 -6.77 -4.02 -13.15
CA GLU A 134 -6.67 -4.67 -14.46
C GLU A 134 -8.00 -5.27 -14.96
N GLY A 135 -8.87 -5.77 -14.07
CA GLY A 135 -10.18 -6.31 -14.40
C GLY A 135 -11.19 -5.27 -14.92
N TYR A 136 -10.92 -3.99 -14.72
CA TYR A 136 -11.82 -2.88 -15.06
C TYR A 136 -11.29 -2.00 -16.19
N LEU A 137 -10.15 -2.34 -16.80
CA LEU A 137 -9.46 -1.50 -17.79
C LEU A 137 -10.39 -1.04 -18.94
N GLY A 138 -11.26 -1.93 -19.42
CA GLY A 138 -12.24 -1.60 -20.45
C GLY A 138 -13.29 -0.60 -20.00
N ALA A 139 -13.78 -0.71 -18.75
CA ALA A 139 -14.72 0.24 -18.17
C ALA A 139 -14.06 1.61 -17.93
N VAL A 140 -12.80 1.61 -17.48
CA VAL A 140 -11.97 2.82 -17.37
C VAL A 140 -11.83 3.51 -18.72
N GLY A 141 -11.43 2.78 -19.76
CA GLY A 141 -11.29 3.32 -21.10
C GLY A 141 -12.60 3.85 -21.69
N ALA A 142 -13.72 3.16 -21.48
CA ALA A 142 -15.04 3.60 -21.92
C ALA A 142 -15.49 4.89 -21.21
N PHE A 143 -15.24 4.99 -19.89
CA PHE A 143 -15.50 6.18 -19.10
C PHE A 143 -14.69 7.38 -19.61
N MET A 144 -13.38 7.20 -19.84
CA MET A 144 -12.51 8.25 -20.36
C MET A 144 -12.93 8.69 -21.77
N LYS A 145 -13.24 7.75 -22.66
CA LYS A 145 -13.70 8.03 -24.03
C LYS A 145 -14.99 8.86 -24.04
N ASN A 146 -15.94 8.55 -23.16
CA ASN A 146 -17.20 9.28 -23.06
C ASN A 146 -16.99 10.75 -22.65
N ARG A 147 -16.05 11.02 -21.72
CA ARG A 147 -15.72 12.40 -21.32
C ARG A 147 -14.93 13.16 -22.37
N MET A 148 -14.00 12.51 -23.06
CA MET A 148 -13.19 13.16 -24.09
C MET A 148 -13.97 13.52 -25.35
N GLN A 149 -15.12 12.88 -25.60
CA GLN A 149 -15.95 13.14 -26.78
C GLN A 149 -16.92 14.32 -26.61
N GLY A 150 -16.90 15.05 -25.49
CA GLY A 150 -17.59 16.34 -25.36
C GLY A 150 -19.10 16.29 -25.58
N ASN A 151 -19.76 15.16 -25.32
CA ASN A 151 -21.22 15.10 -25.36
C ASN A 151 -21.79 15.83 -24.14
N SER A 152 -22.13 17.10 -24.36
CA SER A 152 -22.88 18.01 -23.49
C SER A 152 -24.28 17.49 -23.16
N LEU A 153 -24.36 16.42 -22.37
CA LEU A 153 -25.53 16.16 -21.54
C LEU A 153 -25.19 16.64 -20.13
N ALA A 154 -25.53 17.91 -19.90
CA ALA A 154 -25.57 18.55 -18.61
C ALA A 154 -26.35 17.67 -17.60
N GLY A 155 -25.73 17.39 -16.45
CA GLY A 155 -26.45 17.00 -15.24
C GLY A 155 -25.85 15.89 -14.37
N SER A 156 -25.01 14.99 -14.89
CA SER A 156 -24.36 13.97 -14.04
C SER A 156 -22.86 14.18 -13.98
N SER A 157 -22.37 14.73 -12.86
CA SER A 157 -20.95 14.71 -12.52
C SER A 157 -20.53 13.26 -12.25
N THR A 158 -20.23 12.51 -13.29
CA THR A 158 -19.68 11.17 -13.12
C THR A 158 -18.23 11.31 -12.70
N SER A 159 -17.94 11.47 -11.40
CA SER A 159 -16.57 11.34 -10.90
C SER A 159 -16.19 9.87 -10.90
N TRP A 160 -15.02 9.55 -11.44
CA TRP A 160 -14.42 8.26 -11.16
C TRP A 160 -13.56 8.46 -9.92
N SER A 161 -13.73 7.58 -8.94
CA SER A 161 -12.91 7.51 -7.74
C SER A 161 -12.55 6.05 -7.58
N GLU A 162 -11.27 5.72 -7.51
CA GLU A 162 -10.87 4.40 -7.04
C GLU A 162 -11.40 4.27 -5.62
N SER A 163 -12.42 3.43 -5.47
CA SER A 163 -12.73 2.92 -4.16
C SER A 163 -11.59 1.96 -3.83
N LYS A 164 -10.67 2.37 -2.95
CA LYS A 164 -9.67 1.47 -2.32
C LYS A 164 -10.34 0.23 -1.68
N VAL A 165 -11.66 0.33 -1.56
CA VAL A 165 -12.70 -0.66 -1.34
C VAL A 165 -13.26 -1.13 -2.71
N ALA A 166 -12.59 -2.06 -3.42
CA ALA A 166 -13.13 -2.70 -4.64
C ALA A 166 -14.42 -3.55 -4.41
N GLY A 167 -15.60 -3.08 -4.85
CA GLY A 167 -16.84 -3.90 -4.82
C GLY A 167 -18.14 -3.25 -4.31
N ALA A 168 -18.16 -1.96 -3.94
CA ALA A 168 -19.43 -1.32 -3.62
C ALA A 168 -20.35 -1.31 -4.87
N PRO A 169 -21.61 -1.79 -4.78
CA PRO A 169 -22.57 -1.59 -5.85
C PRO A 169 -22.65 -0.11 -6.19
N SER A 170 -22.74 0.20 -7.48
CA SER A 170 -23.08 1.55 -7.94
C SER A 170 -24.49 1.89 -7.45
N PHE A 171 -24.59 2.43 -6.24
CA PHE A 171 -25.86 2.86 -5.69
C PHE A 171 -26.18 4.26 -6.22
N SER A 172 -27.17 4.32 -7.10
CA SER A 172 -27.80 5.55 -7.56
C SER A 172 -28.38 6.31 -6.37
N VAL A 173 -28.14 7.61 -6.33
CA VAL A 173 -28.76 8.58 -5.41
C VAL A 173 -30.30 8.40 -5.42
N PRO A 174 -30.97 8.25 -4.26
CA PRO A 174 -32.42 8.29 -4.22
C PRO A 174 -32.87 9.74 -4.45
N GLY A 175 -33.38 10.03 -5.65
CA GLY A 175 -33.90 11.36 -5.98
C GLY A 175 -34.28 11.60 -7.45
N SER A 176 -33.77 10.81 -8.39
CA SER A 176 -34.18 10.92 -9.80
C SER A 176 -35.09 9.75 -10.18
N GLY A 177 -36.40 10.00 -10.20
CA GLY A 177 -37.39 9.02 -10.60
C GLY A 177 -37.16 8.52 -12.03
N ARG A 178 -36.75 7.26 -12.18
CA ARG A 178 -37.06 6.43 -13.36
C ARG A 178 -37.42 5.03 -12.90
N ARG A 179 -38.61 4.60 -13.31
CA ARG A 179 -39.23 3.30 -12.99
C ARG A 179 -38.31 2.14 -13.38
N SER A 180 -38.05 1.26 -12.42
CA SER A 180 -37.59 -0.10 -12.67
C SER A 180 -38.72 -0.90 -13.30
N ILE A 181 -38.49 -1.48 -14.49
CA ILE A 181 -39.33 -2.53 -15.05
C ILE A 181 -38.44 -3.76 -15.17
N TYR A 182 -38.72 -4.73 -14.30
CA TYR A 182 -38.84 -6.18 -14.51
C TYR A 182 -38.43 -6.92 -13.22
N PRO A 183 -39.38 -7.58 -12.52
CA PRO A 183 -39.04 -8.56 -11.51
C PRO A 183 -38.83 -9.92 -12.17
N ILE A 184 -37.78 -10.64 -11.80
CA ILE A 184 -37.71 -12.08 -12.01
C ILE A 184 -37.69 -12.70 -10.61
N GLN A 185 -38.84 -13.25 -10.20
CA GLN A 185 -38.90 -14.25 -9.14
C GLN A 185 -39.11 -15.64 -9.75
N PRO A 186 -38.66 -16.70 -9.06
CA PRO A 186 -38.50 -18.04 -9.61
C PRO A 186 -39.69 -18.92 -9.24
N HIS A 187 -40.20 -19.75 -10.16
CA HIS A 187 -40.98 -20.93 -9.77
C HIS A 187 -40.84 -22.10 -10.75
N SER A 188 -40.86 -23.27 -10.14
CA SER A 188 -40.78 -24.64 -10.64
C SER A 188 -42.07 -25.16 -11.28
N SER A 189 -41.94 -26.33 -11.93
CA SER A 189 -42.94 -27.38 -12.25
C SER A 189 -43.66 -27.41 -13.62
N SER A 190 -43.20 -28.38 -14.44
CA SER A 190 -43.92 -29.43 -15.21
C SER A 190 -45.05 -29.08 -16.19
N SER A 191 -44.89 -29.46 -17.47
CA SER A 191 -45.45 -30.70 -18.09
C SER A 191 -45.51 -30.66 -19.64
N GLY A 192 -45.05 -31.76 -20.28
CA GLY A 192 -45.37 -32.25 -21.65
C GLY A 192 -44.83 -31.44 -22.87
N GLN A 193 -44.35 -32.00 -23.98
CA GLN A 193 -44.19 -33.37 -24.46
C GLN A 193 -43.20 -33.35 -25.66
N VAL A 194 -42.25 -34.29 -25.65
CA VAL A 194 -41.70 -35.10 -26.77
C VAL A 194 -41.61 -34.51 -28.19
N ARG A 195 -40.39 -34.41 -28.73
CA ARG A 195 -39.93 -35.10 -29.98
C ARG A 195 -38.43 -34.85 -30.25
N SER A 196 -37.65 -35.93 -30.28
CA SER A 196 -36.42 -36.06 -31.08
C SER A 196 -36.75 -36.88 -32.34
N PRO A 197 -35.99 -36.71 -33.42
CA PRO A 197 -35.01 -37.75 -33.74
C PRO A 197 -33.68 -37.22 -34.29
N SER A 198 -32.71 -38.12 -34.16
CA SER A 198 -31.31 -38.11 -34.54
C SER A 198 -31.05 -38.12 -36.06
N ASP A 199 -29.77 -37.96 -36.37
CA ASP A 199 -29.04 -38.38 -37.58
C ASP A 199 -29.05 -37.41 -38.77
N VAL A 200 -27.87 -36.83 -39.07
CA VAL A 200 -27.06 -37.16 -40.26
C VAL A 200 -25.59 -36.77 -39.99
N PHE A 201 -24.73 -37.79 -39.83
CA PHE A 201 -23.40 -38.02 -40.44
C PHE A 201 -22.49 -36.81 -40.80
N LEU A 202 -21.16 -36.83 -40.76
CA LEU A 202 -20.03 -37.68 -40.32
C LEU A 202 -18.82 -37.12 -41.12
N SER A 203 -17.68 -36.98 -40.45
CA SER A 203 -16.29 -37.18 -40.93
C SER A 203 -15.88 -36.92 -42.39
N ASN A 204 -14.77 -36.20 -42.57
CA ASN A 204 -13.50 -36.71 -43.15
C ASN A 204 -12.42 -35.60 -43.06
N THR A 205 -11.44 -35.69 -42.17
CA THR A 205 -10.10 -36.33 -42.31
C THR A 205 -9.17 -35.70 -43.35
N ALA A 206 -8.15 -35.01 -42.82
CA ALA A 206 -6.72 -34.98 -43.15
C ALA A 206 -6.24 -35.38 -44.56
N PHE A 207 -5.37 -34.54 -45.15
CA PHE A 207 -4.09 -35.00 -45.69
C PHE A 207 -3.05 -33.87 -45.75
N SER A 208 -1.81 -34.21 -45.43
CA SER A 208 -0.60 -33.39 -45.43
C SER A 208 0.07 -33.32 -46.80
N GLY A 209 0.88 -32.28 -47.02
CA GLY A 209 2.23 -32.48 -47.55
C GLY A 209 2.54 -31.94 -48.95
N ALA A 210 3.67 -31.20 -48.98
CA ALA A 210 4.66 -31.10 -50.05
C ALA A 210 4.38 -30.18 -51.28
N ALA A 211 5.09 -29.05 -51.25
CA ALA A 211 6.16 -28.64 -52.17
C ALA A 211 5.89 -28.28 -53.65
N ASN A 212 6.73 -27.34 -54.12
CA ASN A 212 7.00 -26.83 -55.48
C ASN A 212 6.10 -25.66 -55.92
N SER A 213 6.54 -24.40 -56.09
CA SER A 213 7.71 -23.74 -56.72
C SER A 213 7.36 -23.17 -58.11
N LEU A 214 7.63 -21.86 -58.23
CA LEU A 214 7.94 -21.04 -59.42
C LEU A 214 6.85 -20.53 -60.38
N GLU A 215 7.06 -19.25 -60.73
CA GLU A 215 6.76 -18.52 -61.98
C GLU A 215 5.29 -18.14 -62.27
N SER A 216 4.89 -17.00 -62.84
CA SER A 216 5.39 -15.66 -63.23
C SER A 216 4.59 -15.27 -64.48
N GLU A 217 4.10 -14.02 -64.56
CA GLU A 217 3.78 -13.29 -65.81
C GLU A 217 2.56 -13.82 -66.63
N THR A 218 1.73 -13.06 -67.37
CA THR A 218 1.66 -11.65 -67.79
C THR A 218 0.25 -11.39 -68.39
N ALA A 219 -0.03 -10.11 -68.63
CA ALA A 219 -1.27 -9.46 -69.07
C ALA A 219 -1.70 -9.69 -70.54
N THR A 220 -2.82 -9.02 -70.90
CA THR A 220 -3.38 -8.56 -72.22
C THR A 220 -4.81 -9.08 -72.44
N ASP A 221 -5.80 -8.37 -73.00
CA ASP A 221 -6.04 -6.96 -73.37
C ASP A 221 -7.54 -6.81 -73.73
N ALA A 222 -8.14 -5.65 -73.37
CA ALA A 222 -9.17 -4.81 -74.04
C ALA A 222 -10.44 -5.43 -74.72
N PRO A 223 -11.50 -4.65 -75.09
CA PRO A 223 -11.65 -3.19 -75.10
C PRO A 223 -12.98 -2.59 -74.57
N ASP A 224 -12.90 -1.27 -74.36
CA ASP A 224 -13.94 -0.29 -74.03
C ASP A 224 -14.93 -0.04 -75.18
N ASP A 225 -16.19 0.30 -74.83
CA ASP A 225 -16.94 1.32 -75.56
C ASP A 225 -17.99 2.02 -74.66
N ASP A 226 -18.19 3.30 -74.95
CA ASP A 226 -18.53 4.38 -74.03
C ASP A 226 -19.97 4.90 -74.23
N SER A 227 -20.71 5.24 -73.16
CA SER A 227 -21.73 6.33 -73.11
C SER A 227 -22.58 6.36 -71.81
N SER A 228 -22.06 7.13 -70.84
CA SER A 228 -22.76 8.11 -69.99
C SER A 228 -24.12 7.81 -69.32
N THR A 229 -24.08 7.52 -68.01
CA THR A 229 -24.94 8.19 -67.01
C THR A 229 -24.20 8.27 -65.67
N GLU A 230 -23.64 9.44 -65.35
CA GLU A 230 -22.88 9.69 -64.12
C GLU A 230 -23.76 9.63 -62.86
N LYS A 231 -23.51 8.65 -61.99
CA LYS A 231 -23.76 8.73 -60.55
C LYS A 231 -22.41 8.63 -59.83
N GLN A 232 -21.91 9.77 -59.35
CA GLN A 232 -20.70 9.82 -58.51
C GLN A 232 -20.95 9.11 -57.17
N LEU A 233 -20.27 7.99 -56.96
CA LEU A 233 -19.98 7.40 -55.65
C LEU A 233 -18.64 7.96 -55.18
N THR A 234 -18.66 8.74 -54.11
CA THR A 234 -17.46 9.35 -53.51
C THR A 234 -16.63 8.30 -52.73
N PRO A 235 -15.29 8.31 -52.87
CA PRO A 235 -14.40 7.46 -52.09
C PRO A 235 -14.37 7.87 -50.61
N GLY A 236 -14.44 6.87 -49.72
CA GLY A 236 -14.32 7.06 -48.27
C GLY A 236 -12.97 7.69 -47.87
N PRO A 237 -12.94 8.49 -46.79
CA PRO A 237 -11.76 9.26 -46.44
C PRO A 237 -10.62 8.37 -45.93
N ARG A 238 -9.43 8.55 -46.54
CA ARG A 238 -8.13 8.12 -46.01
C ARG A 238 -7.88 8.80 -44.67
N PHE A 239 -7.65 8.03 -43.61
CA PHE A 239 -7.20 8.56 -42.32
C PHE A 239 -5.70 8.90 -42.38
N SER A 240 -5.38 10.18 -42.56
CA SER A 240 -4.05 10.74 -42.33
C SER A 240 -3.82 10.90 -40.83
N LEU A 241 -2.70 10.38 -40.32
CA LEU A 241 -2.28 10.49 -38.93
C LEU A 241 -1.46 11.77 -38.74
N GLU A 242 -2.11 12.93 -38.76
CA GLU A 242 -1.50 14.18 -38.28
C GLU A 242 -2.06 14.50 -36.89
N SER A 243 -1.33 14.07 -35.85
CA SER A 243 -1.61 14.48 -34.47
C SER A 243 -0.82 15.73 -34.14
N ASN A 244 -1.50 16.88 -34.12
CA ASN A 244 -0.99 18.07 -33.45
C ASN A 244 -0.91 17.78 -31.94
N PRO A 245 0.24 17.96 -31.26
CA PRO A 245 0.35 17.72 -29.83
C PRO A 245 -0.35 18.86 -29.08
N ARG A 246 -1.61 18.66 -28.70
CA ARG A 246 -2.24 19.52 -27.69
C ARG A 246 -1.66 19.14 -26.34
N THR A 247 -0.83 20.00 -25.78
CA THR A 247 -0.43 19.98 -24.37
C THR A 247 -1.69 20.22 -23.53
N LEU A 248 -2.24 19.15 -22.97
CA LEU A 248 -3.29 19.21 -21.95
C LEU A 248 -2.64 19.52 -20.58
N ASP A 249 -3.37 20.22 -19.72
CA ASP A 249 -3.03 20.43 -18.30
C ASP A 249 -3.61 19.25 -17.50
N PHE A 250 -2.73 18.51 -16.80
CA PHE A 250 -2.95 17.13 -16.35
C PHE A 250 -2.96 16.94 -14.83
N SER A 251 -3.07 18.02 -14.03
CA SER A 251 -2.72 17.99 -12.60
C SER A 251 -3.81 17.48 -11.63
N THR A 252 -5.09 17.46 -11.99
CA THR A 252 -6.18 17.20 -11.02
C THR A 252 -7.02 15.94 -11.29
N GLU A 253 -6.99 15.37 -12.50
CA GLU A 253 -7.95 14.33 -12.93
C GLU A 253 -7.42 12.88 -12.87
N TRP A 254 -6.11 12.70 -12.63
CA TRP A 254 -5.45 11.38 -12.60
C TRP A 254 -5.37 10.76 -11.21
N SER A 255 -5.61 11.57 -10.17
CA SER A 255 -5.61 11.19 -8.74
C SER A 255 -6.56 10.05 -8.43
N ALA A 256 -7.61 9.91 -9.22
CA ALA A 256 -8.58 8.87 -8.99
C ALA A 256 -8.00 7.47 -9.23
N PHE A 257 -7.01 7.27 -10.14
CA PHE A 257 -6.66 5.94 -10.74
C PHE A 257 -5.42 5.29 -10.17
N GLU A 258 -4.87 5.84 -9.08
CA GLU A 258 -3.49 5.61 -8.68
C GLU A 258 -2.50 5.83 -9.86
N LEU A 259 -2.87 6.65 -10.85
CA LEU A 259 -1.94 7.13 -11.89
C LEU A 259 -1.11 8.33 -11.40
N GLU A 260 -1.15 8.63 -10.11
CA GLU A 260 -0.25 9.55 -9.38
C GLU A 260 1.23 9.23 -9.61
N HIS A 261 1.55 8.00 -10.05
CA HIS A 261 2.89 7.64 -10.55
C HIS A 261 3.31 8.35 -11.86
N VAL A 262 2.39 9.04 -12.54
CA VAL A 262 2.65 9.71 -13.83
C VAL A 262 2.75 11.23 -13.68
N VAL A 263 2.05 11.84 -12.71
CA VAL A 263 2.02 13.31 -12.57
C VAL A 263 1.87 13.72 -11.10
N GLY A 264 2.95 14.21 -10.46
CA GLY A 264 2.87 15.00 -9.23
C GLY A 264 3.78 14.57 -8.09
N VAL A 265 3.59 13.37 -7.53
CA VAL A 265 4.35 12.86 -6.37
C VAL A 265 4.79 11.43 -6.66
N SER A 266 6.07 11.25 -6.99
CA SER A 266 6.62 9.92 -7.18
C SER A 266 6.75 9.26 -5.80
N LEU A 267 5.91 8.25 -5.53
CA LEU A 267 6.09 7.39 -4.37
C LEU A 267 7.10 6.29 -4.71
N THR A 268 8.09 6.12 -3.84
CA THR A 268 9.15 5.12 -4.00
C THR A 268 9.38 4.36 -2.70
N THR A 269 10.17 3.30 -2.77
CA THR A 269 10.48 2.48 -1.60
C THR A 269 11.49 3.18 -0.71
N PHE A 270 11.25 3.15 0.60
CA PHE A 270 12.11 3.78 1.58
C PHE A 270 13.53 3.16 1.55
N PRO A 271 14.58 3.98 1.41
CA PRO A 271 15.92 3.50 1.05
C PRO A 271 16.62 2.75 2.18
N LEU A 272 16.22 2.98 3.43
CA LEU A 272 16.88 2.38 4.61
C LEU A 272 16.24 1.07 5.08
N LEU A 273 15.30 0.49 4.33
CA LEU A 273 14.81 -0.86 4.59
C LEU A 273 15.93 -1.88 4.37
N LEU A 274 16.12 -2.80 5.31
CA LEU A 274 17.18 -3.82 5.22
C LEU A 274 16.98 -4.76 4.02
N SER A 275 15.74 -5.21 3.83
CA SER A 275 15.33 -5.98 2.65
C SER A 275 13.99 -5.42 2.15
N PRO A 276 14.00 -4.57 1.11
CA PRO A 276 12.78 -4.05 0.51
C PRO A 276 11.87 -5.15 -0.07
N ALA A 277 12.44 -6.28 -0.48
CA ALA A 277 11.70 -7.41 -1.05
C ALA A 277 10.90 -8.17 0.02
N ASP A 278 11.48 -8.33 1.21
CA ASP A 278 10.86 -9.07 2.32
C ASP A 278 10.04 -8.18 3.26
N TYR A 279 10.00 -6.88 2.98
CA TYR A 279 9.31 -5.92 3.84
C TYR A 279 7.78 -6.07 3.71
N VAL A 280 7.18 -6.48 4.82
CA VAL A 280 5.73 -6.48 5.04
C VAL A 280 5.41 -5.39 6.06
N PRO A 281 4.63 -4.36 5.70
CA PRO A 281 4.31 -3.28 6.63
C PRO A 281 3.44 -3.77 7.77
N ASP A 282 2.43 -4.58 7.48
CA ASP A 282 1.38 -4.97 8.43
C ASP A 282 1.87 -6.05 9.42
N THR A 283 1.59 -5.82 10.71
CA THR A 283 1.97 -6.77 11.76
C THR A 283 1.02 -7.97 11.84
N TRP A 284 -0.23 -7.82 11.38
CA TRP A 284 -1.26 -8.87 11.44
C TRP A 284 -2.00 -9.03 10.13
N ASP A 285 -2.12 -10.30 9.72
CA ASP A 285 -3.01 -10.75 8.65
C ASP A 285 -4.36 -11.18 9.25
N LEU A 286 -5.37 -10.33 9.10
CA LEU A 286 -6.74 -10.59 9.56
C LEU A 286 -7.51 -11.49 8.58
N THR A 287 -7.00 -11.80 7.39
CA THR A 287 -7.61 -12.80 6.51
C THR A 287 -7.46 -14.18 7.14
N GLN A 288 -6.30 -14.47 7.72
CA GLN A 288 -6.02 -15.75 8.38
C GLN A 288 -6.49 -15.78 9.84
N ASP A 289 -6.24 -14.71 10.61
CA ASP A 289 -6.61 -14.68 12.04
C ASP A 289 -8.08 -14.30 12.23
N THR A 290 -8.93 -15.32 12.32
CA THR A 290 -10.39 -15.17 12.51
C THR A 290 -10.76 -14.50 13.84
N LYS A 291 -9.98 -14.72 14.92
CA LYS A 291 -10.26 -14.12 16.23
C LYS A 291 -9.91 -12.63 16.22
N ALA A 292 -8.73 -12.28 15.69
CA ALA A 292 -8.32 -10.90 15.52
C ALA A 292 -9.28 -10.16 14.57
N ARG A 293 -9.69 -10.79 13.47
CA ARG A 293 -10.64 -10.22 12.51
C ARG A 293 -11.96 -9.85 13.17
N ALA A 294 -12.59 -10.79 13.89
CA ALA A 294 -13.85 -10.54 14.56
C ALA A 294 -13.74 -9.39 15.56
N TYR A 295 -12.65 -9.36 16.34
CA TYR A 295 -12.38 -8.30 17.28
C TYR A 295 -12.23 -6.93 16.61
N TRP A 296 -11.35 -6.82 15.60
CA TRP A 296 -11.07 -5.55 14.94
C TRP A 296 -12.29 -5.00 14.19
N LEU A 297 -13.04 -5.85 13.46
CA LEU A 297 -14.25 -5.41 12.77
C LEU A 297 -15.29 -4.85 13.74
N GLU A 298 -15.46 -5.48 14.90
CA GLU A 298 -16.36 -4.97 15.95
C GLU A 298 -15.83 -3.67 16.59
N CYS A 299 -14.52 -3.59 16.86
CA CYS A 299 -13.89 -2.37 17.36
C CYS A 299 -14.11 -1.18 16.41
N PHE A 300 -13.94 -1.39 15.10
CA PHE A 300 -14.18 -0.35 14.09
C PHE A 300 -15.66 0.00 13.94
N ARG A 301 -16.55 -0.99 14.08
CA ARG A 301 -18.01 -0.79 14.09
C ARG A 301 -18.42 0.13 15.24
N GLN A 302 -17.94 -0.14 16.46
CA GLN A 302 -18.22 0.70 17.62
C GLN A 302 -17.62 2.11 17.49
N GLY A 303 -16.46 2.24 16.85
CA GLY A 303 -15.81 3.53 16.61
C GLY A 303 -16.44 4.39 15.51
N ALA A 304 -17.23 3.81 14.60
CA ALA A 304 -17.74 4.49 13.41
C ALA A 304 -18.59 5.73 13.73
N GLU A 305 -19.41 5.67 14.77
CA GLU A 305 -20.28 6.78 15.19
C GLU A 305 -19.47 7.99 15.66
N ARG A 306 -18.35 7.77 16.35
CA ARG A 306 -17.45 8.84 16.77
C ARG A 306 -16.85 9.56 15.55
N ILE A 307 -16.45 8.80 14.54
CA ILE A 307 -15.90 9.36 13.29
C ILE A 307 -16.98 10.14 12.52
N ARG A 308 -18.21 9.62 12.50
CA ARG A 308 -19.39 10.29 11.92
C ARG A 308 -19.62 11.67 12.55
N GLN A 309 -19.61 11.73 13.88
CA GLN A 309 -19.78 12.98 14.64
C GLN A 309 -18.67 13.98 14.31
N LYS A 310 -17.41 13.53 14.30
CA LYS A 310 -16.27 14.38 13.93
C LYS A 310 -16.37 14.93 12.51
N ALA A 311 -16.78 14.09 11.56
CA ALA A 311 -17.03 14.53 10.19
C ALA A 311 -18.12 15.61 10.13
N GLU A 312 -19.23 15.43 10.84
CA GLU A 312 -20.31 16.43 10.93
C GLU A 312 -19.81 17.75 11.53
N GLU A 313 -19.14 17.70 12.68
CA GLU A 313 -18.56 18.86 13.36
C GLU A 313 -17.56 19.63 12.48
N SER A 314 -16.79 18.94 11.64
CA SER A 314 -15.81 19.56 10.75
C SER A 314 -16.41 20.57 9.77
N GLN A 315 -17.70 20.43 9.45
CA GLN A 315 -18.36 21.23 8.41
C GLN A 315 -19.75 21.74 8.80
N SER A 316 -20.24 21.54 10.02
CA SER A 316 -21.58 21.96 10.48
C SER A 316 -21.87 23.44 10.20
N ASP A 317 -20.85 24.29 10.35
CA ASP A 317 -20.98 25.74 10.22
C ASP A 317 -20.80 26.22 8.77
N THR A 318 -20.25 25.37 7.89
CA THR A 318 -19.91 25.74 6.51
C THR A 318 -20.84 25.12 5.47
N LYS A 319 -21.41 23.94 5.75
CA LYS A 319 -22.26 23.19 4.82
C LYS A 319 -23.46 22.59 5.54
N SER A 320 -24.65 22.98 5.12
CA SER A 320 -25.92 22.50 5.69
C SER A 320 -26.18 21.00 5.47
N ASP A 321 -25.52 20.39 4.48
CA ASP A 321 -25.64 18.97 4.15
C ASP A 321 -24.68 18.05 4.94
N ALA A 322 -23.85 18.61 5.84
CA ALA A 322 -22.81 17.88 6.57
C ALA A 322 -23.39 16.67 7.34
N LYS A 323 -24.54 16.84 7.99
CA LYS A 323 -25.21 15.76 8.73
C LYS A 323 -25.66 14.60 7.83
N ALA A 324 -26.18 14.91 6.65
CA ALA A 324 -26.62 13.89 5.70
C ALA A 324 -25.43 13.12 5.13
N ARG A 325 -24.36 13.83 4.74
CA ARG A 325 -23.13 13.21 4.23
C ARG A 325 -22.40 12.39 5.30
N SER A 326 -22.37 12.84 6.55
CA SER A 326 -21.77 12.09 7.64
C SER A 326 -22.56 10.80 7.92
N GLN A 327 -23.88 10.85 7.92
CA GLN A 327 -24.70 9.64 8.04
C GLN A 327 -24.44 8.66 6.89
N GLN A 328 -24.36 9.16 5.66
CA GLN A 328 -24.01 8.35 4.49
C GLN A 328 -22.62 7.69 4.64
N PHE A 329 -21.66 8.37 5.27
CA PHE A 329 -20.36 7.78 5.61
C PHE A 329 -20.52 6.58 6.54
N ALA A 330 -21.28 6.74 7.63
CA ALA A 330 -21.49 5.67 8.60
C ALA A 330 -22.15 4.45 7.93
N ASP A 331 -23.21 4.67 7.16
CA ASP A 331 -23.93 3.60 6.47
C ASP A 331 -23.02 2.83 5.50
N LEU A 332 -22.22 3.54 4.69
CA LEU A 332 -21.26 2.93 3.77
C LEU A 332 -20.15 2.18 4.51
N TYR A 333 -19.64 2.74 5.61
CA TYR A 333 -18.57 2.12 6.39
C TYR A 333 -19.07 0.86 7.11
N PHE A 334 -20.29 0.88 7.66
CA PHE A 334 -20.91 -0.31 8.25
C PHE A 334 -21.15 -1.42 7.23
N ALA A 335 -21.64 -1.08 6.04
CA ALA A 335 -21.79 -2.04 4.95
C ALA A 335 -20.44 -2.67 4.57
N PHE A 336 -19.40 -1.84 4.45
CA PHE A 336 -18.03 -2.30 4.18
C PHE A 336 -17.49 -3.25 5.26
N LEU A 337 -17.63 -2.90 6.54
CA LEU A 337 -17.19 -3.76 7.65
C LEU A 337 -17.94 -5.09 7.69
N SER A 338 -19.23 -5.09 7.32
CA SER A 338 -20.05 -6.30 7.26
C SER A 338 -19.61 -7.21 6.11
N GLU A 339 -19.33 -6.64 4.93
CA GLU A 339 -18.80 -7.39 3.80
C GLU A 339 -17.44 -8.04 4.10
N LEU A 340 -16.55 -7.34 4.83
CA LEU A 340 -15.27 -7.90 5.25
C LEU A 340 -15.39 -9.03 6.28
N ALA A 341 -16.51 -9.08 7.02
CA ALA A 341 -16.79 -10.19 7.92
C ALA A 341 -17.14 -11.47 7.13
N ASP A 342 -17.92 -11.32 6.07
CA ASP A 342 -18.38 -12.42 5.22
C ASP A 342 -17.31 -12.87 4.19
N TYR A 343 -16.59 -11.91 3.60
CA TYR A 343 -15.62 -12.10 2.52
C TYR A 343 -14.26 -11.45 2.88
N PRO A 344 -13.52 -12.00 3.85
CA PRO A 344 -12.29 -11.39 4.37
C PRO A 344 -11.13 -11.33 3.37
N SER A 345 -11.16 -12.15 2.32
CA SER A 345 -10.20 -12.13 1.21
C SER A 345 -10.75 -11.44 -0.05
N GLY A 346 -12.01 -10.96 -0.03
CA GLY A 346 -12.68 -10.45 -1.22
C GLY A 346 -12.01 -9.23 -1.85
N ARG A 347 -11.07 -8.60 -1.13
CA ARG A 347 -10.38 -7.36 -1.50
C ARG A 347 -8.85 -7.47 -1.34
N GLY A 348 -8.32 -8.69 -1.28
CA GLY A 348 -6.92 -9.00 -0.97
C GLY A 348 -6.70 -9.35 0.50
N ILE A 349 -5.46 -9.21 0.97
CA ILE A 349 -5.12 -9.42 2.39
C ILE A 349 -5.78 -8.34 3.23
N LEU A 350 -6.56 -8.74 4.24
CA LEU A 350 -7.23 -7.86 5.17
C LEU A 350 -6.31 -7.56 6.35
N THR A 351 -6.06 -6.28 6.58
CA THR A 351 -5.26 -5.82 7.73
C THR A 351 -5.94 -4.65 8.43
N VAL A 352 -5.46 -4.28 9.62
CA VAL A 352 -5.94 -3.09 10.34
C VAL A 352 -5.75 -1.83 9.49
N ARG A 353 -4.60 -1.73 8.80
CA ARG A 353 -4.30 -0.63 7.87
C ARG A 353 -5.33 -0.55 6.74
N CYS A 354 -5.75 -1.67 6.15
CA CYS A 354 -6.79 -1.66 5.10
C CYS A 354 -8.10 -1.03 5.59
N ILE A 355 -8.52 -1.34 6.82
CA ILE A 355 -9.76 -0.81 7.40
C ILE A 355 -9.65 0.69 7.70
N LEU A 356 -8.48 1.13 8.21
CA LEU A 356 -8.18 2.54 8.48
C LEU A 356 -8.08 3.36 7.19
N GLU A 357 -7.40 2.86 6.16
CA GLU A 357 -7.33 3.50 4.84
C GLU A 357 -8.72 3.64 4.19
N ALA A 358 -9.57 2.61 4.31
CA ALA A 358 -10.94 2.65 3.81
C ALA A 358 -11.78 3.71 4.53
N GLN A 359 -11.62 3.85 5.86
CA GLN A 359 -12.27 4.89 6.64
C GLN A 359 -11.91 6.29 6.13
N GLN A 360 -10.63 6.58 5.95
CA GLN A 360 -10.17 7.88 5.43
C GLN A 360 -10.62 8.11 3.98
N HIS A 361 -10.67 7.05 3.17
CA HIS A 361 -11.17 7.11 1.81
C HIS A 361 -12.65 7.51 1.76
N PHE A 362 -13.51 6.89 2.57
CA PHE A 362 -14.94 7.21 2.57
C PHE A 362 -15.23 8.63 3.04
N LEU A 363 -14.50 9.11 4.06
CA LEU A 363 -14.60 10.50 4.51
C LEU A 363 -14.29 11.47 3.37
N ARG A 364 -13.15 11.29 2.70
CA ARG A 364 -12.75 12.12 1.55
C ARG A 364 -13.75 12.05 0.40
N LYS A 365 -14.22 10.83 0.07
CA LYS A 365 -15.22 10.61 -0.99
C LYS A 365 -16.52 11.37 -0.72
N LEU A 366 -16.92 11.46 0.54
CA LEU A 366 -18.11 12.20 0.96
C LEU A 366 -17.81 13.66 1.30
N GLY A 367 -16.65 14.18 0.90
CA GLY A 367 -16.33 15.61 1.00
C GLY A 367 -15.88 16.07 2.39
N PHE A 368 -15.38 15.16 3.24
CA PHE A 368 -14.72 15.47 4.51
C PHE A 368 -13.20 15.24 4.35
N PRO A 369 -12.44 16.24 3.88
CA PRO A 369 -11.00 16.10 3.67
C PRO A 369 -10.22 15.98 4.98
N ASP A 370 -10.70 16.63 6.05
CA ASP A 370 -10.14 16.54 7.39
C ASP A 370 -11.26 16.61 8.44
N ALA A 371 -11.70 15.44 8.90
CA ALA A 371 -12.75 15.33 9.92
C ALA A 371 -12.30 15.78 11.32
N PHE A 372 -10.99 15.89 11.57
CA PHE A 372 -10.44 16.17 12.90
C PHE A 372 -9.82 17.57 13.02
N CYS A 373 -9.92 18.40 11.98
CA CYS A 373 -9.31 19.72 11.93
C CYS A 373 -9.60 20.61 13.15
N HIS A 374 -10.84 20.64 13.67
CA HIS A 374 -11.19 21.42 14.86
C HIS A 374 -10.53 20.86 16.13
N GLN A 375 -10.52 19.54 16.28
CA GLN A 375 -9.87 18.87 17.41
C GLN A 375 -8.36 19.16 17.40
N LYS A 376 -7.70 18.96 16.25
CA LYS A 376 -6.27 19.25 16.09
C LYS A 376 -5.94 20.70 16.46
N LYS A 377 -6.74 21.68 16.00
CA LYS A 377 -6.54 23.11 16.35
C LYS A 377 -6.64 23.36 17.84
N LEU A 378 -7.64 22.79 18.52
CA LEU A 378 -7.81 22.94 19.97
C LEU A 378 -6.64 22.32 20.74
N GLU A 379 -6.27 21.08 20.39
CA GLU A 379 -5.16 20.36 21.02
C GLU A 379 -3.82 21.05 20.80
N ASN A 380 -3.58 21.58 19.59
CA ASN A 380 -2.37 22.35 19.27
C ASN A 380 -2.28 23.62 20.11
N SER A 381 -3.34 24.44 20.13
CA SER A 381 -3.36 25.69 20.92
C SER A 381 -3.15 25.43 22.41
N TRP A 382 -3.77 24.36 22.92
CA TRP A 382 -3.58 23.93 24.30
C TRP A 382 -2.13 23.53 24.57
N ALA A 383 -1.56 22.64 23.76
CA ALA A 383 -0.20 22.14 23.96
C ALA A 383 0.85 23.26 23.83
N LEU A 384 0.66 24.20 22.90
CA LEU A 384 1.52 25.39 22.76
C LEU A 384 1.58 26.21 24.06
N SER A 385 0.45 26.38 24.75
CA SER A 385 0.41 27.16 26.00
C SER A 385 1.23 26.54 27.15
N PHE A 386 1.45 25.22 27.13
CA PHE A 386 2.21 24.50 28.16
C PHE A 386 3.66 24.22 27.77
N PHE A 387 4.00 24.37 26.50
CA PHE A 387 5.32 24.04 25.97
C PHE A 387 6.48 24.72 26.71
N PRO A 388 6.47 26.05 26.99
CA PRO A 388 7.58 26.71 27.69
C PRO A 388 7.80 26.15 29.10
N GLY A 389 6.72 25.90 29.85
CA GLY A 389 6.79 25.32 31.19
C GLY A 389 7.33 23.89 31.18
N MET A 390 7.06 23.10 30.13
CA MET A 390 7.65 21.78 29.96
C MET A 390 9.16 21.85 29.73
N MET A 391 9.61 22.76 28.87
CA MET A 391 11.04 22.91 28.58
C MET A 391 11.84 23.36 29.81
N GLU A 392 11.30 24.27 30.63
CA GLU A 392 11.94 24.69 31.87
C GLU A 392 12.07 23.55 32.89
N ARG A 393 11.03 22.71 33.04
CA ARG A 393 11.13 21.53 33.91
C ARG A 393 12.16 20.53 33.43
N LEU A 394 12.19 20.23 32.12
CA LEU A 394 13.18 19.30 31.55
C LEU A 394 14.61 19.83 31.74
N LYS A 395 14.81 21.15 31.65
CA LYS A 395 16.11 21.79 31.87
C LYS A 395 16.59 21.69 33.31
N ALA A 396 15.67 21.65 34.28
CA ALA A 396 15.99 21.52 35.70
C ALA A 396 16.39 20.09 36.13
N LEU A 397 16.14 19.08 35.29
CA LEU A 397 16.48 17.68 35.57
C LEU A 397 17.93 17.36 35.21
N ASP A 398 18.52 16.44 35.97
CA ASP A 398 19.79 15.82 35.63
C ASP A 398 19.66 15.00 34.33
N TRP A 399 20.78 14.79 33.62
CA TRP A 399 20.76 14.17 32.28
C TRP A 399 20.02 12.83 32.27
N SER A 400 20.28 11.95 33.24
CA SER A 400 19.64 10.63 33.31
C SER A 400 18.14 10.72 33.54
N GLU A 401 17.69 11.58 34.46
CA GLU A 401 16.27 11.79 34.75
C GLU A 401 15.56 12.45 33.56
N ARG A 402 16.23 13.37 32.89
CA ARG A 402 15.75 14.03 31.68
C ARG A 402 15.49 13.04 30.55
N GLN A 403 16.37 12.05 30.33
CA GLN A 403 16.13 11.03 29.30
C GLN A 403 14.89 10.18 29.59
N VAL A 404 14.67 9.82 30.86
CA VAL A 404 13.44 9.10 31.27
C VAL A 404 12.21 9.98 31.06
N ALA A 405 12.28 11.26 31.44
CA ALA A 405 11.19 12.21 31.28
C ALA A 405 10.84 12.44 29.80
N LEU A 406 11.83 12.52 28.90
CA LEU A 406 11.63 12.63 27.46
C LEU A 406 10.95 11.39 26.86
N ALA A 407 11.41 10.18 27.21
CA ALA A 407 10.78 8.94 26.76
C ALA A 407 9.33 8.84 27.25
N ARG A 408 9.08 9.15 28.53
CA ARG A 408 7.72 9.22 29.08
C ARG A 408 6.88 10.34 28.47
N GLY A 409 7.50 11.44 28.06
CA GLY A 409 6.86 12.55 27.36
C GLY A 409 6.25 12.11 26.02
N ILE A 410 7.05 11.45 25.17
CA ILE A 410 6.57 10.88 23.89
C ILE A 410 5.42 9.88 24.14
N LEU A 411 5.62 8.96 25.08
CA LEU A 411 4.61 7.94 25.42
C LEU A 411 3.31 8.56 25.98
N ALA A 412 3.41 9.62 26.77
CA ALA A 412 2.24 10.29 27.35
C ALA A 412 1.49 11.11 26.31
N GLY A 413 2.20 11.80 25.43
CA GLY A 413 1.63 12.51 24.30
C GLY A 413 0.78 11.59 23.41
N ASN A 414 1.30 10.38 23.15
CA ASN A 414 0.55 9.30 22.52
C ASN A 414 -0.75 8.94 23.26
N ILE A 415 -0.71 8.74 24.58
CA ILE A 415 -1.92 8.39 25.38
C ILE A 415 -2.91 9.55 25.41
N PHE A 416 -2.43 10.79 25.37
CA PHE A 416 -3.21 12.03 25.37
C PHE A 416 -3.98 12.27 24.05
N ASP A 417 -4.40 11.19 23.40
CA ASP A 417 -5.31 11.16 22.26
C ASP A 417 -6.75 11.14 22.80
N TRP A 418 -7.31 12.34 23.00
CA TRP A 418 -8.65 12.49 23.57
C TRP A 418 -9.70 12.22 22.50
N GLY A 419 -10.37 11.07 22.59
CA GLY A 419 -11.62 10.87 21.91
C GLY A 419 -12.68 11.85 22.43
N ALA A 420 -12.89 12.97 21.74
CA ALA A 420 -14.04 13.89 21.68
C ALA A 420 -14.76 14.37 22.97
N SER A 421 -14.94 13.55 24.01
CA SER A 421 -15.95 13.76 25.05
C SER A 421 -15.43 14.43 26.32
N GLU A 422 -14.19 14.15 26.71
CA GLU A 422 -13.66 14.67 27.97
C GLU A 422 -12.92 16.01 27.76
N ALA A 423 -12.25 16.24 26.62
CA ALA A 423 -11.37 17.41 26.42
C ALA A 423 -12.18 18.69 26.39
N VAL A 424 -13.37 18.63 25.78
CA VAL A 424 -14.38 19.69 25.75
C VAL A 424 -14.92 19.97 27.16
N ARG A 425 -15.12 18.93 27.99
CA ARG A 425 -15.60 19.08 29.36
C ARG A 425 -14.59 19.80 30.25
N PHE A 426 -13.29 19.59 30.05
CA PHE A 426 -12.24 20.33 30.78
C PHE A 426 -11.96 21.71 30.19
N PHE A 427 -11.96 21.87 28.86
CA PHE A 427 -11.88 23.19 28.21
C PHE A 427 -12.99 24.13 28.65
N MET A 428 -14.20 23.60 28.87
CA MET A 428 -15.34 24.36 29.42
C MET A 428 -15.25 24.62 30.93
N GLN A 429 -14.41 23.87 31.66
CA GLN A 429 -14.28 23.98 33.13
C GLN A 429 -13.07 24.80 33.58
N SER A 430 -12.01 24.95 32.77
CA SER A 430 -10.79 25.65 33.17
C SER A 430 -10.45 26.82 32.23
N GLN A 431 -11.13 27.95 32.40
CA GLN A 431 -10.50 29.24 32.09
C GLN A 431 -9.62 29.61 33.30
N ASN A 432 -8.30 29.55 33.11
CA ASN A 432 -7.24 30.06 34.02
C ASN A 432 -6.93 29.26 35.31
N SER A 433 -6.47 28.01 35.23
CA SER A 433 -5.80 27.38 36.39
C SER A 433 -4.74 26.33 36.03
N VAL A 434 -3.88 26.07 37.04
CA VAL A 434 -2.75 25.14 37.16
C VAL A 434 -3.10 23.66 36.83
N ASP A 435 -4.37 23.36 36.54
CA ASP A 435 -4.90 21.99 36.38
C ASP A 435 -4.57 21.32 35.04
N GLY A 436 -4.25 22.08 33.97
CA GLY A 436 -3.93 21.51 32.66
C GLY A 436 -2.62 20.72 32.63
N MET A 437 -1.60 21.22 33.33
CA MET A 437 -0.33 20.53 33.54
C MET A 437 -0.50 19.25 34.37
N ALA A 438 -1.32 19.34 35.42
CA ALA A 438 -1.66 18.19 36.25
C ALA A 438 -2.34 17.08 35.43
N SER A 439 -3.10 17.40 34.38
CA SER A 439 -3.73 16.43 33.48
C SER A 439 -2.72 15.69 32.57
N PHE A 440 -1.72 16.40 32.04
CA PHE A 440 -0.63 15.75 31.29
C PHE A 440 0.22 14.86 32.22
N GLU A 441 0.51 15.31 33.44
CA GLU A 441 1.17 14.52 34.48
C GLU A 441 0.32 13.31 34.92
N GLN A 442 -1.00 13.47 35.07
CA GLN A 442 -1.93 12.36 35.30
C GLN A 442 -1.90 11.35 34.15
N THR A 443 -1.70 11.82 32.92
CA THR A 443 -1.55 10.93 31.75
C THR A 443 -0.20 10.21 31.77
N GLN A 444 0.88 10.88 32.17
CA GLN A 444 2.16 10.22 32.45
C GLN A 444 2.05 9.16 33.55
N ASN A 445 1.14 9.32 34.51
CA ASN A 445 0.88 8.33 35.56
C ASN A 445 0.11 7.09 35.06
N LYS A 446 -0.54 7.16 33.89
CA LYS A 446 -1.13 5.98 33.24
C LYS A 446 -0.08 5.06 32.60
N ILE A 447 1.12 5.59 32.35
CA ILE A 447 2.24 4.79 31.83
C ILE A 447 2.72 3.87 32.96
N PRO A 448 2.73 2.54 32.76
CA PRO A 448 3.20 1.61 33.77
C PRO A 448 4.69 1.84 34.09
N PRO A 449 5.11 1.54 35.33
CA PRO A 449 6.53 1.54 35.66
C PRO A 449 7.27 0.47 34.85
N ARG A 450 8.58 0.65 34.68
CA ARG A 450 9.46 -0.34 34.04
C ARG A 450 9.53 -1.62 34.90
N PRO A 451 9.73 -2.82 34.31
CA PRO A 451 9.99 -3.06 32.89
C PRO A 451 8.73 -2.92 32.03
N TRP A 452 8.89 -2.27 30.87
CA TRP A 452 7.86 -2.20 29.84
C TRP A 452 7.72 -3.51 29.05
N LEU A 453 6.66 -3.63 28.25
CA LEU A 453 6.37 -4.84 27.48
C LEU A 453 7.50 -5.15 26.47
N MET A 454 7.99 -4.11 25.81
CA MET A 454 9.30 -4.12 25.15
C MET A 454 10.11 -2.97 25.74
N ASP A 455 11.18 -3.30 26.46
CA ASP A 455 11.95 -2.32 27.25
C ASP A 455 13.43 -2.37 26.88
N ASP A 456 13.78 -1.66 25.81
CA ASP A 456 15.17 -1.46 25.39
C ASP A 456 15.70 -0.10 25.84
N PHE A 457 15.08 0.53 26.83
CA PHE A 457 15.45 1.86 27.28
C PHE A 457 16.90 1.90 27.77
N ASP A 458 17.35 0.92 28.56
CA ASP A 458 18.73 0.91 29.05
C ASP A 458 19.75 0.75 27.91
N ARG A 459 19.43 -0.05 26.88
CA ARG A 459 20.26 -0.20 25.69
C ARG A 459 20.34 1.10 24.89
N TRP A 460 19.21 1.80 24.77
CA TRP A 460 19.15 3.13 24.17
C TRP A 460 20.02 4.13 24.93
N ILE A 461 19.91 4.20 26.26
CA ILE A 461 20.73 5.09 27.10
C ILE A 461 22.21 4.78 26.97
N GLN A 462 22.61 3.51 26.99
CA GLN A 462 24.01 3.10 26.79
C GLN A 462 24.58 3.59 25.46
N ARG A 463 23.75 3.65 24.41
CA ARG A 463 24.16 4.23 23.12
C ARG A 463 24.35 5.74 23.22
N ILE A 464 23.35 6.48 23.68
CA ILE A 464 23.38 7.96 23.64
C ILE A 464 24.24 8.60 24.74
N ALA A 465 24.59 7.86 25.79
CA ALA A 465 25.50 8.31 26.83
C ALA A 465 26.92 8.57 26.27
N VAL A 466 27.35 7.79 25.28
CA VAL A 466 28.64 7.95 24.61
C VAL A 466 28.51 8.95 23.47
N ARG A 467 29.18 10.10 23.55
CA ARG A 467 29.05 11.19 22.57
C ARG A 467 29.35 10.74 21.14
N GLU A 468 30.34 9.89 20.96
CA GLU A 468 30.78 9.36 19.66
C GLU A 468 29.79 8.35 19.06
N ARG A 469 28.84 7.83 19.86
CA ARG A 469 27.81 6.87 19.41
C ARG A 469 26.44 7.52 19.21
N ARG A 470 26.32 8.83 19.48
CA ARG A 470 25.10 9.59 19.23
C ARG A 470 24.85 9.67 17.72
N PRO A 471 23.59 9.66 17.29
CA PRO A 471 23.25 9.75 15.87
C PRO A 471 23.72 11.09 15.28
N HIS A 472 24.11 11.11 14.02
CA HIS A 472 24.39 12.33 13.28
C HIS A 472 23.12 12.94 12.69
N CYS A 473 22.19 12.11 12.22
CA CYS A 473 20.94 12.55 11.63
C CYS A 473 19.76 11.64 12.00
N VAL A 474 18.79 12.21 12.72
CA VAL A 474 17.61 11.52 13.23
C VAL A 474 16.41 11.83 12.34
N LEU A 475 15.75 10.81 11.82
CA LEU A 475 14.46 10.91 11.13
C LEU A 475 13.33 10.46 12.05
N ILE A 476 12.36 11.33 12.32
CA ILE A 476 11.21 11.03 13.19
C ILE A 476 9.93 11.04 12.36
N PHE A 477 9.22 9.92 12.32
CA PHE A 477 7.89 9.81 11.75
C PHE A 477 6.84 10.17 12.81
N CYS A 478 6.30 11.39 12.73
CA CYS A 478 5.33 11.91 13.70
C CYS A 478 3.94 11.28 13.53
N ASP A 479 3.27 10.93 14.62
CA ASP A 479 1.90 10.42 14.71
C ASP A 479 0.90 11.59 14.80
N ASN A 480 0.49 11.97 16.02
CA ASN A 480 -0.64 12.87 16.24
C ASN A 480 -0.23 14.35 16.37
N SER A 481 -1.19 15.24 16.10
CA SER A 481 -1.09 16.64 16.49
C SER A 481 -1.20 16.82 18.02
N GLY A 482 -1.11 18.07 18.50
CA GLY A 482 -1.37 18.39 19.89
C GLY A 482 -0.23 18.01 20.83
N ALA A 483 -0.59 17.42 21.98
CA ALA A 483 0.36 17.07 23.03
C ALA A 483 1.42 16.06 22.57
N ASP A 484 1.07 15.18 21.64
CA ASP A 484 1.98 14.16 21.09
C ASP A 484 3.18 14.80 20.41
N LEU A 485 2.92 15.58 19.36
CA LEU A 485 3.95 16.35 18.69
C LEU A 485 4.60 17.38 19.62
N ILE A 486 3.81 18.25 20.24
CA ILE A 486 4.33 19.49 20.86
C ILE A 486 4.96 19.22 22.23
N LEU A 487 4.38 18.36 23.07
CA LEU A 487 4.88 18.09 24.42
C LEU A 487 5.67 16.77 24.51
N GLY A 488 5.62 15.92 23.48
CA GLY A 488 6.35 14.66 23.41
C GLY A 488 7.50 14.70 22.41
N VAL A 489 7.20 14.75 21.12
CA VAL A 489 8.17 14.63 20.03
C VAL A 489 9.13 15.83 19.97
N LEU A 490 8.63 17.06 20.10
CA LEU A 490 9.47 18.27 19.98
C LEU A 490 10.50 18.41 21.12
N PRO A 491 10.19 18.18 22.40
CA PRO A 491 11.20 18.16 23.45
C PRO A 491 12.31 17.13 23.18
N PHE A 492 11.94 15.95 22.66
CA PHE A 492 12.93 14.93 22.26
C PHE A 492 13.76 15.37 21.05
N ALA A 493 13.15 16.00 20.05
CA ALA A 493 13.85 16.57 18.91
C ALA A 493 14.84 17.67 19.33
N ILE A 494 14.47 18.51 20.30
CA ILE A 494 15.35 19.54 20.87
C ILE A 494 16.53 18.90 21.60
N GLU A 495 16.31 17.86 22.39
CA GLU A 495 17.41 17.11 23.04
C GLU A 495 18.37 16.53 21.99
N CYS A 496 17.86 15.99 20.87
CA CYS A 496 18.69 15.54 19.75
C CYS A 496 19.49 16.70 19.13
N LEU A 497 18.87 17.88 18.96
CA LEU A 497 19.57 19.06 18.44
C LEU A 497 20.68 19.54 19.39
N ASP A 498 20.48 19.41 20.70
CA ASP A 498 21.47 19.74 21.74
C ASP A 498 22.63 18.74 21.79
N TRP A 499 22.41 17.51 21.32
CA TRP A 499 23.50 16.55 21.07
C TRP A 499 24.37 16.91 19.86
N GLY A 500 23.94 17.87 19.04
CA GLY A 500 24.58 18.25 17.79
C GLY A 500 24.03 17.52 16.56
N CYS A 501 22.95 16.75 16.72
CA CYS A 501 22.33 16.03 15.60
C CYS A 501 21.66 16.99 14.61
N LYS A 502 21.50 16.52 13.38
CA LYS A 502 20.46 17.00 12.46
C LYS A 502 19.17 16.23 12.73
N VAL A 503 18.01 16.89 12.68
CA VAL A 503 16.71 16.27 12.90
C VAL A 503 15.81 16.53 11.70
N ILE A 504 15.21 15.46 11.19
CA ILE A 504 14.20 15.49 10.15
C ILE A 504 12.88 15.04 10.78
N LEU A 505 11.88 15.91 10.79
CA LEU A 505 10.52 15.58 11.17
C LEU A 505 9.71 15.28 9.91
N THR A 506 9.07 14.12 9.85
CA THR A 506 8.23 13.76 8.72
C THR A 506 6.80 13.46 9.14
N ALA A 507 5.86 13.98 8.35
CA ALA A 507 4.44 14.00 8.64
C ALA A 507 3.63 13.64 7.38
N ASN A 508 2.35 13.32 7.57
CA ASN A 508 1.49 12.87 6.48
C ASN A 508 1.30 13.97 5.41
N SER A 509 1.24 13.57 4.15
CA SER A 509 0.95 14.51 3.06
C SER A 509 -0.52 14.95 3.08
N ASP A 510 -1.41 14.04 3.48
CA ASP A 510 -2.85 14.29 3.62
C ASP A 510 -3.36 13.96 5.03
N PRO A 511 -4.46 14.60 5.47
CA PRO A 511 -5.09 14.29 6.75
C PRO A 511 -5.46 12.80 6.90
N ALA A 512 -5.26 12.28 8.10
CA ALA A 512 -5.67 10.95 8.50
C ALA A 512 -5.96 10.94 10.00
N ILE A 513 -7.23 10.84 10.40
CA ILE A 513 -7.63 11.02 11.82
C ILE A 513 -7.03 12.32 12.38
N ASN A 514 -6.38 12.29 13.55
CA ASN A 514 -5.74 13.43 14.21
C ASN A 514 -4.22 13.50 13.94
N ASP A 515 -3.72 12.72 12.98
CA ASP A 515 -2.34 12.80 12.56
C ASP A 515 -1.95 14.21 12.12
N VAL A 516 -0.73 14.62 12.45
CA VAL A 516 -0.17 15.87 11.94
C VAL A 516 0.15 15.72 10.45
N THR A 517 -0.27 16.71 9.65
CA THR A 517 0.11 16.81 8.23
C THR A 517 1.34 17.68 8.04
N TYR A 518 2.06 17.52 6.95
CA TYR A 518 3.24 18.34 6.63
C TYR A 518 2.95 19.86 6.61
N PRO A 519 1.87 20.35 5.99
CA PRO A 519 1.53 21.77 6.06
C PRO A 519 1.26 22.26 7.49
N GLU A 520 0.59 21.45 8.31
CA GLU A 520 0.34 21.77 9.72
C GLU A 520 1.62 21.76 10.54
N LEU A 521 2.50 20.80 10.30
CA LEU A 521 3.81 20.70 10.94
C LEU A 521 4.63 21.96 10.68
N LEU A 522 4.70 22.43 9.42
CA LEU A 522 5.40 23.68 9.09
C LEU A 522 4.82 24.88 9.86
N PHE A 523 3.50 24.99 9.93
CA PHE A 523 2.84 26.07 10.66
C PHE A 523 3.12 26.00 12.16
N LEU A 524 3.09 24.79 12.75
CA LEU A 524 3.42 24.57 14.16
C LEU A 524 4.89 24.87 14.45
N MET A 525 5.82 24.50 13.56
CA MET A 525 7.24 24.79 13.77
C MET A 525 7.51 26.28 13.86
N ASN A 526 6.83 27.11 13.06
CA ASN A 526 6.97 28.57 13.17
C ASN A 526 6.48 29.08 14.54
N GLN A 527 5.34 28.58 15.04
CA GLN A 527 4.83 29.00 16.35
C GLN A 527 5.73 28.52 17.50
N VAL A 528 6.21 27.28 17.47
CA VAL A 528 7.05 26.74 18.55
C VAL A 528 8.45 27.37 18.51
N ALA A 529 8.95 27.73 17.33
CA ALA A 529 10.23 28.44 17.17
C ALA A 529 10.23 29.81 17.88
N GLU A 530 9.10 30.50 17.92
CA GLU A 530 8.94 31.75 18.70
C GLU A 530 9.03 31.51 20.22
N LEU A 531 8.81 30.28 20.68
CA LEU A 531 8.82 29.90 22.10
C LEU A 531 10.17 29.33 22.57
N ASP A 532 11.03 28.84 21.67
CA ASP A 532 12.35 28.29 21.99
C ASP A 532 13.41 28.66 20.94
N GLU A 533 14.41 29.45 21.36
CA GLU A 533 15.48 29.95 20.50
C GLU A 533 16.29 28.84 19.82
N ARG A 534 16.40 27.64 20.43
CA ARG A 534 17.13 26.51 19.84
C ARG A 534 16.46 26.01 18.58
N LEU A 535 15.12 25.98 18.56
CA LEU A 535 14.34 25.61 17.37
C LEU A 535 14.47 26.67 16.29
N THR A 536 14.38 27.95 16.64
CA THR A 536 14.64 29.05 15.69
C THR A 536 16.02 28.92 15.06
N ALA A 537 17.06 28.71 15.87
CA ALA A 537 18.42 28.52 15.37
C ALA A 537 18.55 27.26 14.49
N ALA A 538 17.90 26.16 14.87
CA ALA A 538 17.94 24.90 14.12
C ALA A 538 17.22 24.99 12.77
N LEU A 539 16.08 25.69 12.69
CA LEU A 539 15.38 25.94 11.44
C LEU A 539 16.21 26.84 10.52
N ASN A 540 16.75 27.95 11.04
CA ASN A 540 17.57 28.89 10.26
C ASN A 540 18.87 28.26 9.74
N SER A 541 19.52 27.42 10.55
CA SER A 541 20.72 26.68 10.15
C SER A 541 20.43 25.40 9.37
N ARG A 542 19.15 25.11 9.10
CA ARG A 542 18.68 23.89 8.42
C ARG A 542 19.15 22.60 9.12
N ARG A 543 19.34 22.63 10.45
CA ARG A 543 19.56 21.45 11.30
C ARG A 543 18.24 20.77 11.69
N LEU A 544 17.13 21.50 11.67
CA LEU A 544 15.79 20.94 11.76
C LEU A 544 15.10 21.09 10.40
N ILE A 545 14.62 19.98 9.82
CA ILE A 545 13.98 19.96 8.51
C ILE A 545 12.62 19.25 8.63
N CYS A 546 11.58 19.83 8.06
CA CYS A 546 10.28 19.17 7.92
C CYS A 546 10.10 18.66 6.49
N VAL A 547 9.50 17.49 6.32
CA VAL A 547 9.21 16.92 4.99
C VAL A 547 7.97 16.03 5.01
N ASP A 548 7.23 15.99 3.91
CA ASP A 548 6.09 15.07 3.75
C ASP A 548 6.56 13.62 3.55
N ASN A 549 5.82 12.65 4.11
CA ASN A 549 6.14 11.23 3.98
C ASN A 549 5.38 10.52 2.83
N GLY A 550 4.43 11.18 2.17
CA GLY A 550 3.59 10.60 1.12
C GLY A 550 2.38 9.80 1.62
N GLN A 551 2.17 9.70 2.93
CA GLN A 551 1.07 8.92 3.52
C GLN A 551 -0.22 9.75 3.62
N ASN A 552 -1.33 9.03 3.54
CA ASN A 552 -2.69 9.55 3.75
C ASN A 552 -3.49 8.64 4.70
N SER A 553 -2.79 7.90 5.54
CA SER A 553 -3.29 6.86 6.46
C SER A 553 -2.63 7.04 7.82
N PRO A 554 -3.29 6.65 8.93
CA PRO A 554 -2.64 6.60 10.25
C PRO A 554 -1.57 5.49 10.37
N CYS A 555 -1.46 4.63 9.37
CA CYS A 555 -0.42 3.61 9.28
C CYS A 555 0.64 4.00 8.25
N LEU A 556 1.85 3.45 8.41
CA LEU A 556 3.01 3.79 7.58
C LEU A 556 3.43 2.60 6.71
N ASP A 557 3.27 2.73 5.39
CA ASP A 557 3.78 1.76 4.41
C ASP A 557 5.06 2.27 3.74
N LEU A 558 6.21 1.75 4.18
CA LEU A 558 7.53 2.16 3.70
C LEU A 558 7.84 1.68 2.27
N ARG A 559 6.95 0.90 1.63
CA ARG A 559 7.05 0.64 0.18
C ARG A 559 6.70 1.86 -0.66
N ARG A 560 5.94 2.80 -0.08
CA ARG A 560 5.32 3.93 -0.75
C ARG A 560 5.55 5.22 0.04
N VAL A 561 6.73 5.81 -0.06
CA VAL A 561 7.06 7.10 0.57
C VAL A 561 7.37 8.18 -0.46
N SER A 562 7.23 9.45 -0.08
CA SER A 562 7.56 10.60 -0.93
C SER A 562 9.01 10.57 -1.42
N GLN A 563 9.23 10.78 -2.72
CA GLN A 563 10.58 10.89 -3.29
C GLN A 563 11.40 12.01 -2.65
N ASN A 564 10.75 13.08 -2.16
CA ASN A 564 11.42 14.16 -1.44
C ASN A 564 12.02 13.67 -0.13
N LEU A 565 11.27 12.86 0.64
CA LEU A 565 11.77 12.21 1.83
C LEU A 565 12.94 11.27 1.49
N VAL A 566 12.82 10.43 0.45
CA VAL A 566 13.89 9.52 0.03
C VAL A 566 15.17 10.28 -0.33
N LYS A 567 15.05 11.38 -1.08
CA LYS A 567 16.18 12.23 -1.42
C LYS A 567 16.83 12.81 -0.16
N LEU A 568 16.04 13.38 0.73
CA LEU A 568 16.55 14.00 1.95
C LEU A 568 17.24 12.99 2.86
N VAL A 569 16.69 11.79 3.00
CA VAL A 569 17.27 10.69 3.79
C VAL A 569 18.67 10.31 3.28
N ASN A 570 18.83 10.23 1.96
CA ASN A 570 20.12 9.91 1.34
C ASN A 570 21.12 11.08 1.43
N ASP A 571 20.66 12.31 1.15
CA ASP A 571 21.49 13.51 1.16
C ASP A 571 22.03 13.80 2.57
N GLU A 572 21.20 13.63 3.59
CA GLU A 572 21.54 13.92 5.00
C GLU A 572 22.14 12.73 5.75
N LYS A 573 22.23 11.56 5.10
CA LYS A 573 22.77 10.32 5.66
C LYS A 573 22.16 9.97 7.02
N VAL A 574 20.84 9.85 7.06
CA VAL A 574 20.10 9.45 8.26
C VAL A 574 20.67 8.15 8.83
N ASP A 575 20.95 8.14 10.14
CA ASP A 575 21.54 7.02 10.86
C ASP A 575 20.74 6.58 12.10
N LEU A 576 19.61 7.24 12.36
CA LEU A 576 18.57 6.80 13.30
C LEU A 576 17.18 7.09 12.76
N ILE A 577 16.32 6.08 12.77
CA ILE A 577 14.89 6.20 12.48
C ILE A 577 14.09 6.08 13.77
N VAL A 578 13.17 7.01 14.01
CA VAL A 578 12.20 6.95 15.11
C VAL A 578 10.80 6.77 14.53
N LEU A 579 10.18 5.65 14.86
CA LEU A 579 8.78 5.36 14.53
C LEU A 579 7.95 5.56 15.79
N GLU A 580 7.16 6.61 15.79
CA GLU A 580 6.31 7.01 16.90
C GLU A 580 4.86 6.64 16.57
N GLY A 581 4.11 6.13 17.55
CA GLY A 581 2.69 5.87 17.40
C GLY A 581 2.30 4.41 17.19
N MET A 582 1.12 4.04 17.69
CA MET A 582 0.58 2.69 17.54
C MET A 582 0.30 2.35 16.07
N GLY A 583 -0.15 3.31 15.26
CA GLY A 583 -0.40 3.10 13.84
C GLY A 583 0.87 2.79 13.04
N ARG A 584 1.93 3.56 13.27
CA ARG A 584 3.18 3.54 12.50
C ARG A 584 4.21 2.53 13.00
N ALA A 585 4.21 2.19 14.30
CA ALA A 585 5.22 1.33 14.93
C ALA A 585 4.67 -0.02 15.44
N VAL A 586 3.35 -0.16 15.61
CA VAL A 586 2.73 -1.38 16.16
C VAL A 586 1.82 -2.07 15.15
N HIS A 587 0.83 -1.38 14.58
CA HIS A 587 -0.01 -1.89 13.49
C HIS A 587 0.77 -2.07 12.20
N THR A 588 1.74 -1.18 11.99
CA THR A 588 2.75 -1.32 10.95
C THR A 588 4.15 -1.25 11.53
N ASN A 589 5.11 -1.86 10.84
CA ASN A 589 6.55 -1.75 11.09
C ASN A 589 7.11 -2.32 12.39
N LEU A 590 6.32 -2.98 13.25
CA LEU A 590 6.83 -3.55 14.50
C LEU A 590 8.04 -4.46 14.28
N TYR A 591 8.01 -5.26 13.21
CA TYR A 591 9.08 -6.18 12.81
C TYR A 591 9.91 -5.70 11.61
N ALA A 592 9.68 -4.47 11.13
CA ALA A 592 10.47 -3.91 10.03
C ALA A 592 11.93 -3.77 10.46
N ARG A 593 12.86 -4.15 9.58
CA ARG A 593 14.30 -4.06 9.81
C ARG A 593 14.90 -3.01 8.88
N PHE A 594 15.88 -2.29 9.40
CA PHE A 594 16.52 -1.17 8.73
C PHE A 594 18.04 -1.39 8.60
N CYS A 595 18.66 -0.73 7.63
CA CYS A 595 20.12 -0.67 7.48
C CYS A 595 20.77 0.42 8.34
N VAL A 596 20.02 0.94 9.31
CA VAL A 596 20.43 1.91 10.33
C VAL A 596 19.71 1.57 11.62
N ASP A 597 20.10 2.22 12.70
CA ASP A 597 19.44 2.01 13.98
C ASP A 597 17.99 2.51 13.96
N CYS A 598 17.12 1.85 14.71
CA CYS A 598 15.70 2.19 14.78
C CYS A 598 15.20 2.21 16.23
N LEU A 599 14.42 3.23 16.57
CA LEU A 599 13.67 3.32 17.81
C LEU A 599 12.17 3.30 17.47
N LYS A 600 11.46 2.30 17.98
CA LYS A 600 10.00 2.17 17.89
C LYS A 600 9.41 2.48 19.24
N ILE A 601 8.57 3.51 19.32
CA ILE A 601 8.02 4.02 20.57
C ILE A 601 6.50 4.17 20.46
N ALA A 602 5.76 3.45 21.29
CA ALA A 602 4.31 3.47 21.26
C ALA A 602 3.69 3.00 22.58
N VAL A 603 2.45 3.43 22.83
CA VAL A 603 1.59 2.89 23.89
C VAL A 603 0.44 2.10 23.27
N ILE A 604 0.21 0.89 23.78
CA ILE A 604 -0.88 0.04 23.31
C ILE A 604 -2.20 0.50 23.95
N LYS A 605 -3.03 1.17 23.15
CA LYS A 605 -4.33 1.73 23.57
C LYS A 605 -5.49 0.74 23.47
N ASN A 606 -5.20 -0.52 23.16
CA ASN A 606 -6.20 -1.56 22.92
C ASN A 606 -5.92 -2.78 23.81
N SER A 607 -6.89 -3.14 24.67
CA SER A 607 -6.70 -4.20 25.68
C SER A 607 -6.51 -5.59 25.07
N TRP A 608 -7.22 -5.89 23.99
CA TRP A 608 -7.09 -7.17 23.28
C TRP A 608 -5.71 -7.28 22.64
N LEU A 609 -5.26 -6.23 21.95
CA LEU A 609 -3.93 -6.18 21.34
C LEU A 609 -2.83 -6.29 22.39
N ALA A 610 -2.98 -5.60 23.51
CA ALA A 610 -2.04 -5.69 24.62
C ALA A 610 -1.95 -7.13 25.14
N GLY A 611 -3.08 -7.78 25.41
CA GLY A 611 -3.12 -9.16 25.85
C GLY A 611 -2.52 -10.12 24.83
N HIS A 612 -2.75 -9.89 23.54
CA HIS A 612 -2.18 -10.70 22.46
C HIS A 612 -0.65 -10.56 22.36
N LEU A 613 -0.11 -9.39 22.69
CA LEU A 613 1.34 -9.15 22.78
C LEU A 613 1.93 -9.57 24.14
N GLY A 614 1.13 -10.11 25.06
CA GLY A 614 1.58 -10.56 26.39
C GLY A 614 1.62 -9.46 27.47
N GLY A 615 0.93 -8.34 27.25
CA GLY A 615 0.85 -7.21 28.17
C GLY A 615 -0.57 -6.82 28.58
N ASN A 616 -0.69 -5.69 29.28
CA ASN A 616 -1.95 -5.09 29.72
C ASN A 616 -2.26 -3.79 28.96
N LEU A 617 -3.48 -3.27 29.04
CA LEU A 617 -3.82 -1.95 28.48
C LEU A 617 -2.79 -0.89 28.93
N PHE A 618 -2.40 0.00 28.01
CA PHE A 618 -1.31 0.97 28.18
C PHE A 618 0.10 0.38 28.31
N SER A 619 0.28 -0.90 27.97
CA SER A 619 1.62 -1.47 27.79
C SER A 619 2.44 -0.65 26.80
N VAL A 620 3.70 -0.46 27.15
CA VAL A 620 4.65 0.36 26.41
C VAL A 620 5.52 -0.52 25.53
N ILE A 621 5.67 -0.11 24.28
CA ILE A 621 6.71 -0.57 23.38
C ILE A 621 7.76 0.54 23.32
N PHE A 622 8.93 0.29 23.88
CA PHE A 622 10.14 1.06 23.70
C PHE A 622 11.20 0.10 23.16
N LYS A 623 11.20 -0.10 21.85
CA LYS A 623 12.03 -1.09 21.16
C LYS A 623 13.14 -0.39 20.41
N TYR A 624 14.39 -0.61 20.83
CA TYR A 624 15.58 -0.07 20.21
C TYR A 624 16.35 -1.19 19.52
N GLU A 625 16.54 -1.03 18.21
CA GLU A 625 17.21 -1.99 17.34
C GLU A 625 18.49 -1.37 16.81
N HIS A 626 19.61 -1.97 17.18
CA HIS A 626 20.91 -1.61 16.64
C HIS A 626 21.16 -2.35 15.33
N TYR A 627 21.62 -1.62 14.32
CA TYR A 627 22.10 -2.17 13.07
C TYR A 627 23.62 -2.36 13.13
N SER A 628 24.07 -3.61 12.95
CA SER A 628 25.47 -3.93 12.70
C SER A 628 25.59 -4.59 11.33
N SER A 629 26.57 -4.14 10.54
CA SER A 629 26.88 -4.69 9.21
C SER A 629 27.23 -6.18 9.24
N ASP A 630 27.71 -6.69 10.38
CA ASP A 630 28.14 -8.08 10.53
C ASP A 630 26.95 -9.06 10.56
N VAL A 631 25.78 -8.58 11.00
CA VAL A 631 24.54 -9.38 11.11
C VAL A 631 23.87 -9.58 9.75
N ALA A 632 24.29 -8.85 8.70
CA ALA A 632 23.76 -9.02 7.35
C ALA A 632 24.27 -10.32 6.67
N HIS A 633 25.38 -10.90 7.15
CA HIS A 633 25.97 -12.12 6.58
C HIS A 633 25.56 -13.42 7.29
N GLU A 634 24.95 -13.36 8.47
CA GLU A 634 24.51 -14.54 9.23
C GLU A 634 23.05 -14.94 8.96
N ARG A 635 22.64 -15.11 7.69
CA ARG A 635 21.42 -15.87 7.34
C ARG A 635 21.55 -16.57 5.98
N ASN A 636 22.42 -17.57 5.92
CA ASN A 636 22.19 -18.75 5.06
C ASN A 636 21.85 -19.92 5.98
N PRO A 637 20.58 -20.34 6.08
CA PRO A 637 20.20 -21.54 6.83
C PRO A 637 20.53 -22.77 5.97
N SER A 638 21.80 -23.10 5.85
CA SER A 638 22.24 -24.37 5.25
C SER A 638 23.41 -25.05 5.95
N ASP A 639 24.11 -24.41 6.90
CA ASP A 639 25.35 -24.98 7.49
C ASP A 639 25.34 -25.09 9.02
N SER A 640 24.25 -25.59 9.62
CA SER A 640 24.29 -26.01 11.03
C SER A 640 23.50 -27.29 11.29
N ALA A 641 23.87 -28.36 10.58
CA ALA A 641 23.51 -29.72 10.93
C ALA A 641 24.73 -30.64 10.86
N SER A 642 25.68 -30.50 11.78
CA SER A 642 26.55 -31.61 12.19
C SER A 642 27.38 -31.24 13.42
N THR A 643 26.89 -31.56 14.61
CA THR A 643 27.70 -32.05 15.74
C THR A 643 26.74 -32.53 16.83
N VAL A 644 26.27 -33.76 16.69
CA VAL A 644 25.74 -34.54 17.81
C VAL A 644 26.94 -35.27 18.41
N SER A 645 27.47 -34.78 19.53
CA SER A 645 28.43 -35.54 20.34
C SER A 645 27.68 -36.36 21.39
N SER A 646 27.91 -37.66 21.34
CA SER A 646 27.41 -38.70 22.22
C SER A 646 28.00 -38.66 23.64
N ASN A 647 27.11 -38.72 24.64
CA ASN A 647 27.15 -39.39 25.96
C ASN A 647 28.26 -39.06 27.00
N PRO A 648 28.04 -39.38 28.30
CA PRO A 648 26.80 -39.68 29.02
C PRO A 648 26.37 -38.58 30.02
#